data_AF-A0A4P9ZH47-F1
#
_entry.id   AF-A0A4P9ZH47-F1
#
_cell.length_a   1.000
_cell.length_b   1.000
_cell.length_c   1.000
_cell.angle_alpha   90.00
_cell.angle_beta   90.00
_cell.angle_gamma   90.00
#
_symmetry.space_group_name_H-M   'P 1'
#
loop_
_entity.id
_entity.type
_entity.pdbx_description
1 polymer ?
#
loop_
_entity_poly.entity_id
_entity_poly.type
_entity_poly.pdbx_seq_one_letter_code
_entity_poly.pdbx_strand_id
1 'polypeptide(L)'
;MYKRNLTLNNSASRLASDNPFDNLQDPVHPLRGVTNQPSFTVNSSSSNEQETYSGTYPYKQEPPAVLPGVHDGLGHAPQLTNHLVHNDLVAPLTLDRYPPLSSSRYTSSLSLASQFQNTYAKYPGNYRRISQSGSLVLSSQALNGLIKNVVDVSPFGGYPASSFPLHIDEKEDDDYLHNPDPVADAEYDRNRFIHDLKNMDGLSACSLVGIIILFIIAAGLFILLPVLTYSGFGSPKPLSYNILTHYSYPLSQSIRTSLIDPDTPPSAHTKTTRTGQTWTLTFSDEFNMEGRTFYEGDDQFFQAVDLYYDATKDLEWYDPDAITTANGTLVITLDAIKNHDLFYRSGMLQSWNKLCFSQGMIIISANLPGYGSVSGLWPGLWTLGNLARPGHLATSEGVWPYTYDSCDAGITANQSSPDGISYLPGQRLNACTCSGEDHPNMGTGRGAPEIDIVEATVDVEMNLGVVSQSYQIAPMDIWYMPDYNFIEIHNFEVSTMGKYAGGPVQQAVSCVSTLNNTWYELGPGANKFQEYGFEYLNNNDNGYITWYVGQDPTFTIHAYALGPSGNVGFRRISKEPMAIIMNLGISNSWVYIDWHALHFPFSMRVNYVRIYQPPNAISMTCDPPGAPTTEYIDSHLAAYMNVNFTSWEKAGYKFPRNRIVNKC
;
A
#
# COMPACT_ATOMS: atom_id res chain seq x y z
N MET A 1 1.72 5.84 -10.91
CA MET A 1 0.36 5.53 -11.38
C MET A 1 -0.52 6.75 -11.11
N TYR A 2 -1.17 7.33 -12.10
CA TYR A 2 -2.17 8.38 -11.87
C TYR A 2 -3.54 7.72 -11.70
N LYS A 3 -4.06 7.62 -10.47
CA LYS A 3 -5.43 7.19 -10.18
C LYS A 3 -6.40 8.24 -10.71
N ARG A 4 -7.35 7.83 -11.56
CA ARG A 4 -8.41 8.72 -12.08
C ARG A 4 -9.58 8.67 -11.12
N ASN A 5 -9.90 9.78 -10.48
CA ASN A 5 -11.02 9.88 -9.56
C ASN A 5 -12.34 9.88 -10.37
N LEU A 6 -13.10 8.78 -10.29
CA LEU A 6 -14.42 8.62 -10.91
C LEU A 6 -15.58 9.01 -9.97
N THR A 7 -15.30 9.44 -8.73
CA THR A 7 -16.31 9.77 -7.71
C THR A 7 -16.78 11.23 -7.79
N LEU A 8 -16.16 12.05 -8.64
CA LEU A 8 -16.54 13.44 -8.87
C LEU A 8 -17.43 13.56 -10.10
N ASN A 9 -18.73 13.67 -9.87
CA ASN A 9 -19.72 13.97 -10.89
C ASN A 9 -19.58 15.46 -11.31
N ASN A 10 -18.53 15.78 -12.09
CA ASN A 10 -18.39 17.11 -12.67
C ASN A 10 -19.46 17.27 -13.75
N SER A 11 -20.51 18.03 -13.43
CA SER A 11 -21.48 18.52 -14.39
C SER A 11 -20.76 19.25 -15.52
N ALA A 12 -20.80 18.65 -16.72
CA ALA A 12 -20.26 19.25 -17.93
C ALA A 12 -21.03 20.54 -18.23
N SER A 13 -20.39 21.68 -17.98
CA SER A 13 -20.84 22.99 -18.45
C SER A 13 -19.84 23.53 -19.46
N ARG A 14 -20.34 23.81 -20.68
CA ARG A 14 -19.81 24.64 -21.79
C ARG A 14 -20.73 24.30 -22.98
N LEU A 15 -21.32 25.19 -23.78
CA LEU A 15 -21.23 26.63 -24.04
C LEU A 15 -22.49 26.96 -24.86
N ALA A 16 -23.22 28.05 -24.55
CA ALA A 16 -23.86 28.89 -25.56
C ALA A 16 -24.38 30.17 -24.91
N SER A 17 -23.93 31.28 -25.48
CA SER A 17 -24.28 32.67 -25.21
C SER A 17 -25.72 32.99 -25.56
N ASP A 18 -26.41 33.75 -24.72
CA ASP A 18 -26.88 35.12 -25.02
C ASP A 18 -27.97 35.53 -24.04
N ASN A 19 -27.74 36.68 -23.40
CA ASN A 19 -28.72 37.42 -22.62
C ASN A 19 -29.19 38.59 -23.48
N PRO A 20 -30.51 38.83 -23.60
CA PRO A 20 -30.96 40.18 -23.29
C PRO A 20 -32.35 40.24 -22.64
N PHE A 21 -32.57 41.37 -21.96
CA PHE A 21 -33.82 41.89 -21.37
C PHE A 21 -34.03 41.66 -19.87
N ASP A 22 -33.24 42.40 -19.09
CA ASP A 22 -33.67 43.58 -18.31
C ASP A 22 -35.06 43.63 -17.64
N ASN A 23 -34.97 44.05 -16.36
CA ASN A 23 -35.90 44.88 -15.59
C ASN A 23 -37.10 44.19 -14.90
N LEU A 24 -37.10 44.19 -13.56
CA LEU A 24 -37.77 45.23 -12.75
C LEU A 24 -37.71 44.90 -11.23
N GLN A 25 -37.03 45.78 -10.49
CA GLN A 25 -37.42 46.41 -9.22
C GLN A 25 -37.69 45.55 -7.95
N ASP A 26 -36.78 45.72 -6.98
CA ASP A 26 -36.95 45.77 -5.51
C ASP A 26 -38.13 46.72 -5.08
N PRO A 27 -38.60 46.83 -3.79
CA PRO A 27 -37.82 46.62 -2.54
C PRO A 27 -38.56 46.29 -1.19
N VAL A 28 -37.74 46.12 -0.12
CA VAL A 28 -37.94 46.46 1.33
C VAL A 28 -38.74 45.53 2.29
N HIS A 29 -37.99 44.79 3.15
CA HIS A 29 -37.95 44.66 4.64
C HIS A 29 -39.18 44.90 5.57
N PRO A 30 -39.10 44.61 6.92
CA PRO A 30 -38.64 43.43 7.69
C PRO A 30 -39.61 43.08 8.86
N LEU A 31 -39.34 42.07 9.72
CA LEU A 31 -39.37 42.16 11.22
C LEU A 31 -39.29 40.79 11.98
N ARG A 32 -38.83 40.93 13.24
CA ARG A 32 -38.44 39.99 14.30
C ARG A 32 -39.59 39.23 15.02
N GLY A 33 -39.22 38.17 15.75
CA GLY A 33 -39.82 37.71 17.04
C GLY A 33 -39.30 36.31 17.41
N VAL A 34 -38.43 36.04 18.39
CA VAL A 34 -38.47 36.18 19.88
C VAL A 34 -39.25 35.05 20.60
N THR A 35 -38.46 34.08 21.10
CA THR A 35 -38.47 33.35 22.40
C THR A 35 -39.67 32.53 22.95
N ASN A 36 -39.26 31.38 23.52
CA ASN A 36 -39.58 30.80 24.84
C ASN A 36 -40.47 29.54 24.94
N GLN A 37 -39.95 28.65 25.80
CA GLN A 37 -40.42 27.33 26.26
C GLN A 37 -41.80 27.34 26.95
N PRO A 38 -42.32 26.17 27.38
CA PRO A 38 -42.05 25.75 28.77
C PRO A 38 -41.84 24.23 29.01
N SER A 39 -41.07 23.98 30.07
CA SER A 39 -40.88 22.76 30.88
C SER A 39 -42.10 22.38 31.73
N PHE A 40 -42.27 21.10 32.10
CA PHE A 40 -42.85 20.67 33.39
C PHE A 40 -42.50 19.21 33.77
N THR A 41 -42.68 18.92 35.04
CA THR A 41 -41.89 18.06 35.94
C THR A 41 -42.62 16.77 36.39
N VAL A 42 -41.84 15.71 36.62
CA VAL A 42 -41.90 14.58 37.59
C VAL A 42 -43.21 14.29 38.37
N ASN A 43 -43.60 13.01 38.41
CA ASN A 43 -43.96 12.34 39.68
C ASN A 43 -43.87 10.79 39.62
N SER A 44 -43.38 10.25 40.73
CA SER A 44 -43.13 8.84 41.05
C SER A 44 -44.35 8.15 41.70
N SER A 45 -44.50 6.84 41.50
CA SER A 45 -45.08 5.94 42.51
C SER A 45 -44.52 4.51 42.37
N SER A 46 -44.21 3.96 43.55
CA SER A 46 -43.62 2.66 43.85
C SER A 46 -44.65 1.53 43.99
N SER A 47 -44.27 0.30 43.65
CA SER A 47 -44.76 -0.92 44.32
C SER A 47 -43.73 -2.04 44.20
N ASN A 48 -43.26 -2.51 45.36
CA ASN A 48 -42.42 -3.68 45.56
C ASN A 48 -43.20 -4.97 45.34
N GLU A 49 -42.54 -5.99 44.78
CA GLU A 49 -42.71 -7.39 45.20
C GLU A 49 -41.36 -8.12 44.99
N GLN A 50 -40.79 -8.58 46.11
CA GLN A 50 -39.59 -9.40 46.20
C GLN A 50 -40.02 -10.87 46.30
N GLU A 51 -39.54 -11.73 45.41
CA GLU A 51 -39.38 -13.16 45.69
C GLU A 51 -37.92 -13.55 45.53
N THR A 52 -37.40 -14.16 46.59
CA THR A 52 -36.05 -14.65 46.76
C THR A 52 -36.05 -16.14 46.46
N TYR A 53 -35.15 -16.62 45.59
CA TYR A 53 -34.78 -18.04 45.57
C TYR A 53 -33.27 -18.19 45.53
N SER A 54 -32.74 -18.65 46.65
CA SER A 54 -31.37 -19.08 46.85
C SER A 54 -31.19 -20.50 46.32
N GLY A 55 -30.22 -20.72 45.44
CA GLY A 55 -29.78 -22.05 45.01
C GLY A 55 -28.26 -22.11 44.97
N THR A 56 -27.66 -22.63 46.04
CA THR A 56 -26.22 -22.87 46.19
C THR A 56 -25.92 -24.31 45.74
N TYR A 57 -25.01 -24.49 44.78
CA TYR A 57 -24.35 -25.78 44.54
C TYR A 57 -22.84 -25.54 44.35
N PRO A 58 -21.97 -26.25 45.09
CA PRO A 58 -20.52 -26.05 45.02
C PRO A 58 -19.90 -26.96 43.96
N TYR A 59 -19.16 -26.39 43.00
CA TYR A 59 -18.29 -27.19 42.12
C TYR A 59 -16.86 -27.18 42.68
N LYS A 60 -16.45 -28.32 43.23
CA LYS A 60 -15.06 -28.61 43.62
C LYS A 60 -14.19 -28.69 42.36
N GLN A 61 -13.15 -27.89 42.28
CA GLN A 61 -12.02 -28.15 41.40
C GLN A 61 -11.04 -29.09 42.13
N GLU A 62 -10.95 -30.33 41.68
CA GLU A 62 -9.80 -31.19 41.93
C GLU A 62 -8.82 -31.06 40.76
N PRO A 63 -7.52 -30.84 41.01
CA PRO A 63 -6.50 -30.84 39.96
C PRO A 63 -6.13 -32.29 39.56
N PRO A 64 -5.69 -32.52 38.30
CA PRO A 64 -5.36 -33.86 37.86
C PRO A 64 -4.09 -34.40 38.53
N ALA A 65 -4.18 -35.69 38.88
CA ALA A 65 -3.16 -36.49 39.53
C ALA A 65 -1.88 -36.63 38.70
N VAL A 66 -0.74 -36.39 39.35
CA VAL A 66 0.60 -36.79 38.91
C VAL A 66 0.95 -38.13 39.57
N LEU A 67 1.33 -39.13 38.77
CA LEU A 67 1.99 -40.36 39.23
C LEU A 67 2.98 -40.87 38.15
N PRO A 68 4.01 -41.67 38.52
CA PRO A 68 5.40 -41.27 38.30
C PRO A 68 6.30 -42.34 37.65
N GLY A 69 7.55 -41.96 37.35
CA GLY A 69 8.72 -42.85 37.28
C GLY A 69 9.13 -43.31 35.87
N VAL A 70 10.41 -43.56 35.53
CA VAL A 70 11.68 -43.65 36.25
C VAL A 70 12.80 -43.77 35.17
N HIS A 71 13.94 -43.08 35.38
CA HIS A 71 15.37 -43.38 35.07
C HIS A 71 15.79 -44.04 33.72
N ASP A 72 16.93 -43.76 33.06
CA ASP A 72 18.33 -43.46 33.45
C ASP A 72 19.01 -42.58 32.37
N GLY A 73 19.92 -41.63 32.68
CA GLY A 73 21.40 -41.81 32.73
C GLY A 73 22.04 -41.68 31.33
N LEU A 74 23.12 -40.95 30.99
CA LEU A 74 24.28 -40.36 31.68
C LEU A 74 25.10 -39.56 30.64
N GLY A 75 25.88 -38.55 31.07
CA GLY A 75 27.06 -38.02 30.35
C GLY A 75 27.06 -36.49 30.13
N HIS A 76 27.36 -35.65 31.14
CA HIS A 76 28.69 -35.10 31.49
C HIS A 76 29.43 -34.28 30.39
N ALA A 77 29.17 -32.95 30.44
CA ALA A 77 30.04 -31.75 30.47
C ALA A 77 31.59 -31.93 30.49
N PRO A 78 32.45 -30.88 30.25
CA PRO A 78 32.18 -29.47 30.59
C PRO A 78 32.79 -28.33 29.76
N GLN A 79 32.31 -27.13 30.10
CA GLN A 79 32.91 -25.81 29.84
C GLN A 79 34.21 -25.61 30.62
N LEU A 80 35.05 -24.67 30.16
CA LEU A 80 36.19 -24.12 30.90
C LEU A 80 36.20 -22.58 30.80
N THR A 81 36.13 -21.94 31.97
CA THR A 81 36.40 -20.53 32.27
C THR A 81 37.81 -20.36 32.88
N ASN A 82 38.28 -19.10 32.99
CA ASN A 82 39.38 -18.53 33.82
C ASN A 82 40.52 -17.91 32.97
N HIS A 83 41.22 -16.81 33.30
CA HIS A 83 41.28 -15.89 34.44
C HIS A 83 42.05 -14.60 34.01
N LEU A 84 41.88 -13.49 34.73
CA LEU A 84 42.65 -12.22 34.65
C LEU A 84 44.02 -12.30 35.38
N VAL A 85 44.98 -11.38 35.08
CA VAL A 85 45.62 -10.39 36.01
C VAL A 85 47.03 -9.82 35.55
N HIS A 86 47.12 -8.46 35.61
CA HIS A 86 48.22 -7.46 35.79
C HIS A 86 49.48 -7.28 34.90
N ASN A 87 49.66 -6.04 34.38
CA ASN A 87 50.67 -5.08 34.89
C ASN A 87 50.43 -3.63 34.40
N ASP A 88 50.60 -2.66 35.32
CA ASP A 88 50.45 -1.21 35.18
C ASP A 88 51.75 -0.50 34.74
N LEU A 89 51.63 0.64 34.01
CA LEU A 89 52.16 2.00 34.33
C LEU A 89 52.46 2.88 33.07
N VAL A 90 51.58 3.88 32.82
CA VAL A 90 51.80 5.36 32.61
C VAL A 90 52.84 5.83 31.56
N ALA A 91 52.71 6.83 30.66
CA ALA A 91 51.73 7.80 30.07
C ALA A 91 52.57 8.69 29.05
N PRO A 92 52.09 9.69 28.26
CA PRO A 92 50.79 10.38 28.27
C PRO A 92 50.10 10.67 26.91
N LEU A 93 48.86 11.15 27.04
CA LEU A 93 48.00 11.85 26.08
C LEU A 93 48.43 13.32 25.88
N THR A 94 48.01 13.98 24.79
CA THR A 94 47.05 15.11 24.83
C THR A 94 46.66 15.68 23.46
N LEU A 95 45.33 15.74 23.25
CA LEU A 95 44.47 16.82 22.73
C LEU A 95 44.63 17.43 21.33
N ASP A 96 43.61 17.17 20.50
CA ASP A 96 42.53 18.09 20.06
C ASP A 96 42.82 19.59 19.80
N ARG A 97 42.39 20.05 18.61
CA ARG A 97 41.70 21.34 18.43
C ARG A 97 40.84 21.36 17.15
N TYR A 98 39.53 21.16 17.32
CA TYR A 98 38.40 21.24 16.36
C TYR A 98 38.17 22.67 15.76
N PRO A 99 37.38 22.89 14.67
CA PRO A 99 35.92 22.61 14.62
C PRO A 99 35.30 22.07 13.30
N PRO A 100 34.06 21.54 13.37
CA PRO A 100 33.20 21.17 12.24
C PRO A 100 32.33 22.36 11.75
N LEU A 101 31.48 22.11 10.72
CA LEU A 101 30.24 22.82 10.26
C LEU A 101 30.27 23.08 8.74
N SER A 102 29.46 22.41 7.92
CA SER A 102 28.02 22.60 7.59
C SER A 102 27.73 23.61 6.46
N SER A 103 27.06 23.11 5.42
CA SER A 103 26.16 23.77 4.44
C SER A 103 26.67 24.96 3.61
N SER A 104 26.64 24.80 2.28
CA SER A 104 25.98 25.78 1.39
C SER A 104 25.66 25.18 0.02
N ARG A 105 24.49 25.60 -0.47
CA ARG A 105 23.83 25.26 -1.72
C ARG A 105 24.46 26.02 -2.90
N TYR A 106 24.40 25.37 -4.07
CA TYR A 106 24.44 25.89 -5.46
C TYR A 106 25.47 26.97 -5.84
N THR A 107 26.27 26.66 -6.87
CA THR A 107 26.61 27.65 -7.90
C THR A 107 26.92 26.98 -9.23
N SER A 108 26.01 27.22 -10.16
CA SER A 108 26.17 27.14 -11.61
C SER A 108 27.31 28.03 -12.10
N SER A 109 28.21 27.50 -12.93
CA SER A 109 29.15 28.31 -13.71
C SER A 109 28.52 28.67 -15.05
N LEU A 110 27.79 29.78 -15.08
CA LEU A 110 27.69 30.61 -16.28
C LEU A 110 28.86 31.61 -16.21
N SER A 111 29.86 31.39 -17.04
CA SER A 111 30.86 32.41 -17.37
C SER A 111 30.27 33.31 -18.45
N LEU A 112 29.91 34.54 -18.08
CA LEU A 112 29.99 35.65 -19.02
C LEU A 112 30.61 36.84 -18.31
N ALA A 113 31.56 37.43 -19.03
CA ALA A 113 32.40 38.52 -18.63
C ALA A 113 31.65 39.74 -18.05
N SER A 114 32.37 40.44 -17.19
CA SER A 114 32.29 41.87 -16.92
C SER A 114 31.12 42.36 -16.05
N GLN A 115 31.43 42.61 -14.79
CA GLN A 115 30.98 43.80 -14.08
C GLN A 115 32.20 44.50 -13.47
N PHE A 116 32.20 45.83 -13.56
CA PHE A 116 33.24 46.78 -13.14
C PHE A 116 34.38 47.08 -14.13
N GLN A 117 33.98 47.53 -15.32
CA GLN A 117 34.30 48.92 -15.67
C GLN A 117 33.10 49.52 -16.40
N ASN A 118 32.31 50.29 -15.65
CA ASN A 118 31.36 51.22 -16.22
C ASN A 118 31.55 52.53 -15.47
N THR A 119 32.07 53.53 -16.16
CA THR A 119 31.71 54.91 -15.88
C THR A 119 31.45 55.63 -17.19
N TYR A 120 30.14 55.81 -17.44
CA TYR A 120 29.46 56.92 -18.10
C TYR A 120 29.35 56.98 -19.65
N ALA A 121 28.24 56.39 -20.12
CA ALA A 121 27.11 57.01 -20.85
C ALA A 121 27.35 57.95 -22.05
N LYS A 122 26.89 57.53 -23.26
CA LYS A 122 25.80 58.15 -24.07
C LYS A 122 25.67 57.52 -25.48
N TYR A 123 24.46 57.01 -25.78
CA TYR A 123 23.67 56.91 -27.05
C TYR A 123 24.28 57.27 -28.43
N PRO A 124 23.67 56.83 -29.58
CA PRO A 124 23.40 55.47 -30.06
C PRO A 124 23.83 55.28 -31.55
N GLY A 125 23.88 54.06 -32.11
CA GLY A 125 24.03 53.90 -33.57
C GLY A 125 24.26 52.50 -34.12
N ASN A 126 23.39 52.12 -35.06
CA ASN A 126 23.23 50.88 -35.82
C ASN A 126 24.44 50.31 -36.62
N TYR A 127 24.20 49.09 -37.15
CA TYR A 127 24.77 48.40 -38.34
C TYR A 127 25.83 47.31 -38.06
N ARG A 128 25.52 46.01 -38.22
CA ARG A 128 25.39 45.13 -39.43
C ARG A 128 26.74 44.63 -40.03
N ARG A 129 26.82 43.28 -40.05
CA ARG A 129 27.17 42.38 -41.17
C ARG A 129 28.64 42.01 -41.52
N ILE A 130 28.76 40.69 -41.78
CA ILE A 130 29.45 39.98 -42.90
C ILE A 130 30.83 39.34 -42.63
N SER A 131 30.85 38.05 -43.00
CA SER A 131 31.95 37.11 -43.23
C SER A 131 32.83 37.44 -44.45
N GLN A 132 34.12 37.09 -44.45
CA GLN A 132 34.78 36.53 -45.65
C GLN A 132 36.19 35.97 -45.39
N SER A 133 36.47 34.92 -46.14
CA SER A 133 37.73 34.22 -46.41
C SER A 133 38.64 35.00 -47.37
N GLY A 134 39.95 34.70 -47.38
CA GLY A 134 40.84 35.08 -48.49
C GLY A 134 42.34 35.18 -48.15
N SER A 135 43.13 34.31 -48.81
CA SER A 135 44.60 34.20 -48.89
C SER A 135 45.35 35.45 -49.35
N LEU A 136 46.67 35.55 -49.07
CA LEU A 136 47.69 36.18 -49.95
C LEU A 136 49.14 35.79 -49.55
N VAL A 137 49.96 35.52 -50.56
CA VAL A 137 51.41 35.15 -50.54
C VAL A 137 52.22 36.39 -50.96
N LEU A 138 53.45 36.64 -50.45
CA LEU A 138 54.53 37.24 -51.27
C LEU A 138 55.96 37.18 -50.66
N SER A 139 56.89 36.92 -51.60
CA SER A 139 58.37 36.82 -51.66
C SER A 139 59.28 37.84 -50.95
N SER A 140 60.49 37.38 -50.57
CA SER A 140 61.62 38.15 -50.03
C SER A 140 62.83 38.22 -50.98
N GLN A 141 63.20 39.42 -51.42
CA GLN A 141 64.53 39.74 -51.97
C GLN A 141 64.80 41.23 -51.75
N ALA A 142 65.86 41.55 -50.98
CA ALA A 142 66.69 42.77 -50.98
C ALA A 142 67.06 43.21 -49.55
N LEU A 143 68.24 42.79 -49.06
CA LEU A 143 69.18 43.71 -48.41
C LEU A 143 70.56 43.06 -48.33
N ASN A 144 71.45 43.43 -49.25
CA ASN A 144 72.87 43.12 -49.18
C ASN A 144 73.67 44.37 -49.55
N GLY A 145 74.55 44.80 -48.63
CA GLY A 145 75.77 45.53 -48.95
C GLY A 145 75.81 47.02 -48.59
N LEU A 146 76.28 47.35 -47.39
CA LEU A 146 77.34 48.37 -47.17
C LEU A 146 77.74 48.50 -45.69
N ILE A 147 78.74 47.75 -45.17
CA ILE A 147 79.60 48.24 -44.07
C ILE A 147 81.02 47.67 -44.23
N LYS A 148 81.99 48.56 -44.48
CA LYS A 148 83.43 48.33 -44.34
C LYS A 148 83.86 48.97 -43.00
N ASN A 149 84.73 48.26 -42.26
CA ASN A 149 85.52 48.69 -41.09
C ASN A 149 84.95 48.40 -39.69
N VAL A 150 85.24 47.17 -39.24
CA VAL A 150 85.98 46.77 -38.03
C VAL A 150 85.86 47.68 -36.80
N VAL A 151 85.13 47.18 -35.80
CA VAL A 151 85.47 47.34 -34.38
C VAL A 151 85.63 45.94 -33.82
N ASP A 152 86.78 45.69 -33.23
CA ASP A 152 87.18 44.42 -32.59
C ASP A 152 86.36 44.25 -31.31
N VAL A 153 85.22 43.58 -31.42
CA VAL A 153 84.30 43.30 -30.32
C VAL A 153 84.55 41.87 -29.86
N SER A 154 85.30 41.71 -28.77
CA SER A 154 85.34 40.44 -28.04
C SER A 154 83.92 40.12 -27.54
N PRO A 155 83.36 38.95 -27.88
CA PRO A 155 82.00 38.58 -27.48
C PRO A 155 81.84 38.34 -25.97
N PHE A 156 82.94 38.40 -25.20
CA PHE A 156 82.95 38.07 -23.77
C PHE A 156 83.52 39.16 -22.86
N GLY A 157 83.76 40.37 -23.39
CA GLY A 157 84.00 41.58 -22.58
C GLY A 157 85.30 41.61 -21.77
N GLY A 158 86.27 42.45 -22.19
CA GLY A 158 87.27 43.03 -21.28
C GLY A 158 88.74 42.68 -21.49
N TYR A 159 89.13 41.81 -22.44
CA TYR A 159 90.54 41.58 -22.79
C TYR A 159 90.75 41.46 -24.31
N PRO A 160 91.91 41.91 -24.85
CA PRO A 160 92.23 41.77 -26.27
C PRO A 160 92.42 40.29 -26.65
N ALA A 161 91.88 39.89 -27.81
CA ALA A 161 91.81 38.51 -28.30
C ALA A 161 93.17 37.78 -28.39
N SER A 162 94.30 38.50 -28.34
CA SER A 162 95.66 37.96 -28.39
C SER A 162 96.17 37.33 -27.08
N SER A 163 95.36 37.31 -26.02
CA SER A 163 95.76 36.82 -24.67
C SER A 163 94.98 35.59 -24.20
N PHE A 164 94.20 34.95 -25.07
CA PHE A 164 93.42 33.75 -24.74
C PHE A 164 94.27 32.48 -24.95
N PRO A 165 94.45 31.62 -23.92
CA PRO A 165 95.31 30.44 -24.00
C PRO A 165 94.58 29.22 -24.59
N LEU A 166 93.83 29.42 -25.67
CA LEU A 166 93.18 28.36 -26.46
C LEU A 166 93.37 28.73 -27.93
N HIS A 167 94.13 27.90 -28.67
CA HIS A 167 94.25 28.07 -30.10
C HIS A 167 92.99 27.50 -30.76
N ILE A 168 92.39 28.21 -31.73
CA ILE A 168 91.16 27.78 -32.42
C ILE A 168 91.30 26.44 -33.16
N ASP A 169 92.55 25.96 -33.30
CA ASP A 169 92.91 24.71 -33.95
C ASP A 169 93.13 23.55 -32.95
N GLU A 170 93.01 23.79 -31.63
CA GLU A 170 93.05 22.75 -30.60
C GLU A 170 91.65 22.15 -30.44
N LYS A 171 91.55 20.83 -30.63
CA LYS A 171 90.30 20.09 -30.47
C LYS A 171 90.03 19.86 -28.99
N GLU A 172 88.94 20.42 -28.46
CA GLU A 172 88.49 20.23 -27.07
C GLU A 172 87.81 18.86 -26.91
N ASP A 173 87.89 18.27 -25.71
CA ASP A 173 87.38 16.92 -25.44
C ASP A 173 85.83 16.81 -25.60
N ASP A 174 85.11 17.93 -25.54
CA ASP A 174 83.65 18.03 -25.73
C ASP A 174 83.24 18.56 -27.12
N ASP A 175 84.19 18.76 -28.04
CA ASP A 175 83.90 19.22 -29.42
C ASP A 175 82.95 18.30 -30.18
N TYR A 176 82.86 17.01 -29.81
CA TYR A 176 81.90 16.06 -30.38
C TYR A 176 80.44 16.40 -30.07
N LEU A 177 80.19 17.25 -29.06
CA LEU A 177 78.86 17.70 -28.66
C LEU A 177 78.45 19.01 -29.35
N HIS A 178 79.43 19.78 -29.86
CA HIS A 178 79.24 21.14 -30.33
C HIS A 178 79.58 21.35 -31.82
N ASN A 179 80.37 20.46 -32.43
CA ASN A 179 80.60 20.43 -33.86
C ASN A 179 79.72 19.36 -34.53
N PRO A 180 78.83 19.73 -35.47
CA PRO A 180 77.97 18.76 -36.15
C PRO A 180 78.83 17.80 -36.98
N ASP A 181 78.73 16.49 -36.72
CA ASP A 181 79.31 15.46 -37.56
C ASP A 181 78.26 15.08 -38.61
N PRO A 182 78.41 15.52 -39.87
CA PRO A 182 77.38 15.31 -40.88
C PRO A 182 77.14 13.84 -41.21
N VAL A 183 78.04 12.92 -40.83
CA VAL A 183 77.84 11.47 -41.04
C VAL A 183 77.12 10.85 -39.84
N ALA A 184 77.57 11.13 -38.61
CA ALA A 184 76.96 10.59 -37.41
C ALA A 184 75.56 11.19 -37.14
N ASP A 185 75.38 12.48 -37.40
CA ASP A 185 74.09 13.16 -37.27
C ASP A 185 73.11 12.67 -38.34
N ALA A 186 73.58 12.41 -39.57
CA ALA A 186 72.74 11.83 -40.62
C ALA A 186 72.33 10.37 -40.30
N GLU A 187 73.20 9.59 -39.65
CA GLU A 187 72.86 8.25 -39.19
C GLU A 187 71.85 8.29 -38.03
N TYR A 188 72.03 9.21 -37.08
CA TYR A 188 71.08 9.44 -35.99
C TYR A 188 69.72 9.90 -36.52
N ASP A 189 69.66 10.90 -37.40
CA ASP A 189 68.40 11.42 -37.95
C ASP A 189 67.66 10.37 -38.78
N ARG A 190 68.40 9.52 -39.52
CA ARG A 190 67.78 8.41 -40.27
C ARG A 190 67.12 7.38 -39.35
N ASN A 191 67.66 7.19 -38.15
CA ASN A 191 67.18 6.20 -37.18
C ASN A 191 66.52 6.84 -35.95
N ARG A 192 66.19 8.14 -36.04
CA ARG A 192 65.77 8.97 -34.89
C ARG A 192 64.59 8.38 -34.14
N PHE A 193 63.60 7.89 -34.87
CA PHE A 193 62.42 7.24 -34.29
C PHE A 193 62.77 6.03 -33.41
N ILE A 194 63.81 5.26 -33.78
CA ILE A 194 64.27 4.09 -33.00
C ILE A 194 65.00 4.56 -31.73
N HIS A 195 65.79 5.63 -31.83
CA HIS A 195 66.48 6.21 -30.68
C HIS A 195 65.50 6.86 -29.69
N ASP A 196 64.51 7.59 -30.19
CA ASP A 196 63.43 8.18 -29.39
C ASP A 196 62.58 7.10 -28.70
N LEU A 197 62.33 5.96 -29.36
CA LEU A 197 61.62 4.83 -28.76
C LEU A 197 62.46 4.10 -27.69
N LYS A 198 63.78 3.99 -27.90
CA LYS A 198 64.71 3.34 -26.94
C LYS A 198 64.92 4.15 -25.67
N ASN A 199 64.97 5.48 -25.79
CA ASN A 199 65.20 6.40 -24.69
C ASN A 199 63.90 7.07 -24.18
N MET A 200 62.74 6.49 -24.53
CA MET A 200 61.44 7.04 -24.19
C MET A 200 61.24 7.08 -22.67
N ASP A 201 60.86 8.24 -22.14
CA ASP A 201 60.55 8.41 -20.73
C ASP A 201 59.21 7.74 -20.37
N GLY A 202 59.05 7.34 -19.10
CA GLY A 202 57.89 6.56 -18.66
C GLY A 202 56.54 7.23 -18.91
N LEU A 203 56.51 8.57 -18.97
CA LEU A 203 55.30 9.34 -19.24
C LEU A 203 54.90 9.28 -20.72
N SER A 204 55.86 9.36 -21.64
CA SER A 204 55.64 9.19 -23.08
C SER A 204 55.29 7.74 -23.43
N ALA A 205 55.89 6.78 -22.74
CA ALA A 205 55.56 5.36 -22.89
C ALA A 205 54.09 5.07 -22.54
N CYS A 206 53.60 5.61 -21.42
CA CYS A 206 52.20 5.52 -21.03
C CYS A 206 51.26 6.17 -22.05
N SER A 207 51.66 7.28 -22.66
CA SER A 207 50.85 7.97 -23.68
C SER A 207 50.76 7.15 -24.98
N LEU A 208 51.86 6.53 -25.42
CA LEU A 208 51.87 5.62 -26.56
C LEU A 208 50.95 4.41 -26.33
N VAL A 209 51.01 3.81 -25.14
CA VAL A 209 50.12 2.71 -24.74
C VAL A 209 48.66 3.18 -24.72
N GLY A 210 48.38 4.39 -24.21
CA GLY A 210 47.06 4.99 -24.22
C GLY A 210 46.49 5.14 -25.65
N ILE A 211 47.31 5.60 -26.60
CA ILE A 211 46.91 5.71 -28.01
C ILE A 211 46.60 4.33 -28.61
N ILE A 212 47.43 3.32 -28.32
CA ILE A 212 47.20 1.95 -28.80
C ILE A 212 45.89 1.40 -28.23
N ILE A 213 45.62 1.59 -26.93
CA ILE A 213 44.35 1.19 -26.31
C ILE A 213 43.17 1.90 -26.96
N LEU A 214 43.30 3.18 -27.28
CA LEU A 214 42.25 3.96 -27.94
C LEU A 214 41.94 3.41 -29.34
N PHE A 215 42.95 3.01 -30.11
CA PHE A 215 42.76 2.33 -31.40
C PHE A 215 42.11 0.95 -31.25
N ILE A 216 42.44 0.18 -30.20
CA ILE A 216 41.80 -1.12 -29.93
C ILE A 216 40.33 -0.92 -29.56
N ILE A 217 40.02 0.07 -28.72
CA ILE A 217 38.63 0.41 -28.36
C ILE A 217 37.86 0.88 -29.60
N ALA A 218 38.47 1.72 -30.44
CA ALA A 218 37.86 2.17 -31.69
C ALA A 218 37.61 1.00 -32.66
N ALA A 219 38.55 0.07 -32.81
CA ALA A 219 38.35 -1.14 -33.59
C ALA A 219 37.23 -2.02 -33.01
N GLY A 220 37.16 -2.15 -31.69
CA GLY A 220 36.05 -2.81 -30.99
C GLY A 220 34.69 -2.20 -31.32
N LEU A 221 34.60 -0.86 -31.30
CA LEU A 221 33.34 -0.14 -31.45
C LEU A 221 32.90 0.03 -32.90
N PHE A 222 33.84 0.24 -33.83
CA PHE A 222 33.52 0.52 -35.25
C PHE A 222 33.70 -0.66 -36.19
N ILE A 223 34.39 -1.73 -35.78
CA ILE A 223 34.56 -2.94 -36.59
C ILE A 223 33.86 -4.13 -35.92
N LEU A 224 34.20 -4.39 -34.66
CA LEU A 224 33.78 -5.61 -33.97
C LEU A 224 32.29 -5.57 -33.58
N LEU A 225 31.80 -4.45 -33.06
CA LEU A 225 30.39 -4.28 -32.69
C LEU A 225 29.43 -4.36 -33.89
N PRO A 226 29.68 -3.71 -35.06
CA PRO A 226 28.87 -3.90 -36.25
C PRO A 226 28.88 -5.33 -36.80
N VAL A 227 30.04 -6.00 -36.77
CA VAL A 227 30.16 -7.40 -37.23
C VAL A 227 29.38 -8.34 -36.30
N LEU A 228 29.48 -8.18 -34.98
CA LEU A 228 28.73 -8.99 -34.02
C LEU A 228 27.22 -8.75 -34.10
N THR A 229 26.79 -7.50 -34.25
CA THR A 229 25.36 -7.16 -34.41
C THR A 229 24.79 -7.64 -35.74
N TYR A 230 25.55 -7.56 -36.84
CA TYR A 230 25.10 -8.06 -38.15
C TYR A 230 25.14 -9.60 -38.26
N SER A 231 26.09 -10.26 -37.60
CA SER A 231 26.21 -11.73 -37.62
C SER A 231 25.23 -12.46 -36.70
N GLY A 232 24.39 -11.74 -35.94
CA GLY A 232 23.38 -12.33 -35.06
C GLY A 232 23.95 -13.01 -33.81
N PHE A 233 25.20 -12.72 -33.46
CA PHE A 233 25.85 -13.27 -32.27
C PHE A 233 25.25 -12.62 -31.01
N GLY A 234 24.41 -13.36 -30.29
CA GLY A 234 23.67 -12.84 -29.14
C GLY A 234 22.30 -12.23 -29.48
N SER A 235 21.76 -12.46 -30.69
CA SER A 235 20.35 -12.19 -30.94
C SER A 235 19.50 -12.90 -29.87
N PRO A 236 18.62 -12.18 -29.15
CA PRO A 236 17.70 -12.84 -28.23
C PRO A 236 16.96 -13.90 -29.04
N LYS A 237 16.90 -15.13 -28.53
CA LYS A 237 16.00 -16.15 -29.08
C LYS A 237 14.65 -15.46 -29.26
N PRO A 238 13.96 -15.63 -30.41
CA PRO A 238 12.63 -15.05 -30.56
C PRO A 238 11.83 -15.46 -29.33
N LEU A 239 11.26 -14.48 -28.62
CA LEU A 239 10.33 -14.72 -27.53
C LEU A 239 9.22 -15.59 -28.11
N SER A 240 9.29 -16.90 -27.87
CA SER A 240 8.20 -17.81 -28.17
C SER A 240 7.15 -17.57 -27.10
N TYR A 241 6.24 -16.65 -27.36
CA TYR A 241 5.01 -16.59 -26.58
C TYR A 241 4.11 -17.72 -27.10
N ASN A 242 3.67 -18.59 -26.21
CA ASN A 242 2.53 -19.43 -26.53
C ASN A 242 1.34 -18.51 -26.69
N ILE A 243 0.79 -18.44 -27.90
CA ILE A 243 -0.47 -17.77 -28.16
C ILE A 243 -1.54 -18.64 -27.50
N LEU A 244 -1.92 -18.30 -26.27
CA LEU A 244 -3.01 -18.96 -25.55
C LEU A 244 -4.35 -18.73 -26.27
N THR A 245 -4.50 -17.59 -26.95
CA THR A 245 -5.67 -17.25 -27.75
C THR A 245 -5.32 -16.26 -28.86
N HIS A 246 -5.97 -16.41 -30.03
CA HIS A 246 -5.90 -15.44 -31.13
C HIS A 246 -6.81 -14.21 -30.92
N TYR A 247 -7.50 -14.14 -29.78
CA TYR A 247 -8.41 -13.04 -29.46
C TYR A 247 -7.63 -11.79 -29.03
N SER A 248 -7.82 -10.68 -29.74
CA SER A 248 -7.23 -9.38 -29.40
C SER A 248 -8.13 -8.65 -28.41
N TYR A 249 -7.78 -8.68 -27.12
CA TYR A 249 -8.49 -7.92 -26.10
C TYR A 249 -8.30 -6.40 -26.34
N PRO A 250 -9.37 -5.62 -26.44
CA PRO A 250 -9.25 -4.16 -26.56
C PRO A 250 -8.77 -3.59 -25.22
N LEU A 251 -7.50 -3.16 -25.17
CA LEU A 251 -6.83 -2.65 -23.96
C LEU A 251 -7.47 -1.40 -23.32
N SER A 252 -8.48 -0.79 -23.96
CA SER A 252 -9.06 0.49 -23.53
C SER A 252 -10.59 0.61 -23.68
N GLN A 253 -11.28 -0.39 -24.22
CA GLN A 253 -12.76 -0.40 -24.30
C GLN A 253 -13.42 -1.16 -23.15
N SER A 254 -12.67 -2.03 -22.45
CA SER A 254 -13.17 -2.80 -21.30
C SER A 254 -13.09 -2.05 -19.97
N ILE A 255 -12.63 -0.79 -19.98
CA ILE A 255 -12.53 0.06 -18.79
C ILE A 255 -13.92 0.66 -18.54
N ARG A 256 -14.65 0.11 -17.58
CA ARG A 256 -15.96 0.59 -17.16
C ARG A 256 -15.86 2.00 -16.58
N THR A 257 -16.63 2.95 -17.12
CA THR A 257 -16.54 4.37 -16.73
C THR A 257 -17.58 4.81 -15.72
N SER A 258 -18.52 3.92 -15.36
CA SER A 258 -19.67 4.20 -14.50
C SER A 258 -19.68 3.29 -13.28
N LEU A 259 -20.12 3.83 -12.13
CA LEU A 259 -20.36 3.05 -10.91
C LEU A 259 -21.58 2.13 -11.01
N ILE A 260 -22.50 2.40 -11.93
CA ILE A 260 -23.63 1.52 -12.23
C ILE A 260 -23.28 0.69 -13.46
N ASP A 261 -23.44 -0.62 -13.35
CA ASP A 261 -23.20 -1.58 -14.43
C ASP A 261 -24.25 -1.35 -15.53
N PRO A 262 -23.85 -1.16 -16.80
CA PRO A 262 -24.78 -1.00 -17.91
C PRO A 262 -25.84 -2.12 -18.04
N ASP A 263 -25.52 -3.33 -17.58
CA ASP A 263 -26.43 -4.47 -17.64
C ASP A 263 -27.42 -4.50 -16.46
N THR A 264 -27.33 -3.55 -15.53
CA THR A 264 -28.26 -3.46 -14.40
C THR A 264 -29.67 -3.15 -14.91
N PRO A 265 -30.69 -3.96 -14.57
CA PRO A 265 -32.05 -3.71 -15.03
C PRO A 265 -32.62 -2.42 -14.38
N PRO A 266 -33.42 -1.61 -15.12
CA PRO A 266 -34.01 -0.39 -14.59
C PRO A 266 -34.85 -0.58 -13.33
N SER A 267 -35.44 -1.76 -13.14
CA SER A 267 -36.20 -2.12 -11.94
C SER A 267 -35.34 -2.20 -10.68
N ALA A 268 -34.02 -2.41 -10.81
CA ALA A 268 -33.08 -2.48 -9.70
C ALA A 268 -32.43 -1.13 -9.35
N HIS A 269 -32.82 -0.03 -10.01
CA HIS A 269 -32.24 1.30 -9.76
C HIS A 269 -32.70 1.93 -8.44
N THR A 270 -33.72 1.37 -7.81
CA THR A 270 -34.20 1.80 -6.50
C THR A 270 -34.50 0.58 -5.62
N LYS A 271 -34.40 0.78 -4.30
CA LYS A 271 -34.79 -0.22 -3.30
C LYS A 271 -35.54 0.47 -2.18
N THR A 272 -36.61 -0.17 -1.71
CA THR A 272 -37.36 0.30 -0.54
C THR A 272 -36.74 -0.29 0.72
N THR A 273 -36.40 0.56 1.68
CA THR A 273 -35.86 0.15 2.97
C THR A 273 -36.96 -0.35 3.90
N ARG A 274 -36.57 -0.96 5.03
CA ARG A 274 -37.51 -1.36 6.09
C ARG A 274 -38.36 -0.20 6.61
N THR A 275 -37.81 1.00 6.62
CA THR A 275 -38.52 2.22 7.08
C THR A 275 -39.44 2.83 6.03
N GLY A 276 -39.58 2.19 4.86
CA GLY A 276 -40.41 2.66 3.74
C GLY A 276 -39.77 3.76 2.90
N GLN A 277 -38.50 4.11 3.16
CA GLN A 277 -37.77 5.08 2.35
C GLN A 277 -37.31 4.44 1.04
N THR A 278 -37.24 5.22 -0.03
CA THR A 278 -36.69 4.76 -1.31
C THR A 278 -35.25 5.23 -1.43
N TRP A 279 -34.33 4.29 -1.55
CA TRP A 279 -32.90 4.55 -1.78
C TRP A 279 -32.55 4.28 -3.23
N THR A 280 -31.56 5.01 -3.72
CA THR A 280 -31.12 4.95 -5.13
C THR A 280 -29.92 4.05 -5.25
N LEU A 281 -29.84 3.29 -6.35
CA LEU A 281 -28.66 2.52 -6.71
C LEU A 281 -27.48 3.45 -6.96
N THR A 282 -26.37 3.18 -6.29
CA THR A 282 -25.14 3.99 -6.35
C THR A 282 -23.96 3.22 -6.92
N PHE A 283 -23.98 1.90 -6.78
CA PHE A 283 -23.04 1.00 -7.42
C PHE A 283 -23.70 -0.34 -7.74
N SER A 284 -23.31 -0.97 -8.84
CA SER A 284 -23.64 -2.36 -9.16
C SER A 284 -22.52 -3.04 -9.91
N ASP A 285 -22.40 -4.36 -9.83
CA ASP A 285 -21.65 -5.19 -10.77
C ASP A 285 -22.48 -6.45 -10.99
N GLU A 286 -22.89 -6.69 -12.23
CA GLU A 286 -23.75 -7.82 -12.62
C GLU A 286 -22.92 -9.00 -13.16
N PHE A 287 -21.59 -8.86 -13.24
CA PHE A 287 -20.66 -9.92 -13.66
C PHE A 287 -20.98 -10.61 -15.00
N ASN A 288 -21.76 -9.96 -15.87
CA ASN A 288 -22.23 -10.52 -17.14
C ASN A 288 -21.15 -10.68 -18.22
N MET A 289 -20.04 -9.93 -18.11
CA MET A 289 -18.93 -10.05 -19.04
C MET A 289 -18.13 -11.31 -18.74
N GLU A 290 -18.16 -12.28 -19.66
CA GLU A 290 -17.46 -13.57 -19.54
C GLU A 290 -15.92 -13.43 -19.53
N GLY A 291 -15.26 -14.28 -18.74
CA GLY A 291 -13.81 -14.43 -18.72
C GLY A 291 -13.05 -13.24 -18.15
N ARG A 292 -13.68 -12.42 -17.28
CA ARG A 292 -12.96 -11.40 -16.51
C ARG A 292 -11.92 -12.08 -15.61
N THR A 293 -10.77 -11.45 -15.54
CA THR A 293 -9.71 -11.77 -14.59
C THR A 293 -9.63 -10.67 -13.54
N PHE A 294 -9.12 -11.02 -12.36
CA PHE A 294 -9.05 -10.11 -11.22
C PHE A 294 -7.63 -9.99 -10.67
N TYR A 295 -6.60 -10.19 -11.49
CA TYR A 295 -5.22 -9.94 -11.06
C TYR A 295 -5.02 -8.45 -10.73
N GLU A 296 -3.90 -8.13 -10.11
CA GLU A 296 -3.54 -6.75 -9.80
C GLU A 296 -3.56 -5.88 -11.06
N GLY A 297 -4.49 -4.92 -11.09
CA GLY A 297 -4.62 -3.95 -12.17
C GLY A 297 -5.61 -4.33 -13.29
N ASP A 298 -6.12 -5.57 -13.30
CA ASP A 298 -7.06 -6.03 -14.35
C ASP A 298 -8.45 -5.42 -14.20
N ASP A 299 -8.93 -5.30 -12.96
CA ASP A 299 -10.25 -4.76 -12.65
C ASP A 299 -10.16 -3.45 -11.83
N GLN A 300 -11.13 -2.56 -12.06
CA GLN A 300 -11.14 -1.21 -11.52
C GLN A 300 -11.71 -1.13 -10.12
N PHE A 301 -12.64 -2.03 -9.78
CA PHE A 301 -13.35 -2.03 -8.51
C PHE A 301 -12.89 -3.17 -7.61
N PHE A 302 -12.57 -4.32 -8.20
CA PHE A 302 -12.19 -5.52 -7.49
C PHE A 302 -10.75 -5.94 -7.79
N GLN A 303 -10.19 -6.76 -6.91
CA GLN A 303 -8.88 -7.39 -7.08
C GLN A 303 -8.86 -8.68 -6.26
N ALA A 304 -8.43 -9.77 -6.89
CA ALA A 304 -8.17 -11.03 -6.22
C ALA A 304 -6.80 -10.97 -5.54
N VAL A 305 -6.72 -11.54 -4.35
CA VAL A 305 -5.44 -11.60 -3.62
C VAL A 305 -4.68 -12.88 -3.96
N ASP A 306 -3.36 -12.78 -3.83
CA ASP A 306 -2.40 -13.89 -3.95
C ASP A 306 -1.69 -14.05 -2.60
N LEU A 307 -2.29 -14.81 -1.68
CA LEU A 307 -1.79 -14.94 -0.30
C LEU A 307 -2.32 -16.18 0.44
N TYR A 308 -1.57 -16.60 1.46
CA TYR A 308 -2.05 -17.46 2.53
C TYR A 308 -2.67 -16.62 3.65
N TYR A 309 -3.91 -16.95 4.02
CA TYR A 309 -4.67 -16.17 5.00
C TYR A 309 -4.39 -16.66 6.43
N ASP A 310 -3.32 -16.13 7.01
CA ASP A 310 -2.79 -16.58 8.30
C ASP A 310 -3.68 -16.21 9.51
N ALA A 311 -4.62 -15.28 9.35
CA ALA A 311 -5.48 -14.81 10.44
C ALA A 311 -6.37 -15.93 11.00
N THR A 312 -6.90 -16.78 10.12
CA THR A 312 -7.78 -17.91 10.45
C THR A 312 -7.16 -19.26 10.14
N LYS A 313 -5.86 -19.28 9.77
CA LYS A 313 -5.11 -20.51 9.46
C LYS A 313 -5.80 -21.36 8.39
N ASP A 314 -6.19 -20.70 7.32
CA ASP A 314 -6.88 -21.31 6.18
C ASP A 314 -6.07 -22.46 5.57
N LEU A 315 -6.70 -23.49 5.01
CA LEU A 315 -5.99 -24.67 4.50
C LEU A 315 -5.58 -24.50 3.02
N GLU A 316 -6.11 -23.47 2.39
CA GLU A 316 -5.92 -23.09 1.01
C GLU A 316 -5.01 -21.87 0.84
N TRP A 317 -4.40 -21.79 -0.34
CA TRP A 317 -3.84 -20.55 -0.84
C TRP A 317 -4.92 -19.79 -1.62
N TYR A 318 -5.15 -18.52 -1.30
CA TYR A 318 -5.99 -17.65 -2.14
C TYR A 318 -5.19 -17.21 -3.36
N ASP A 319 -5.65 -17.59 -4.54
CA ASP A 319 -4.98 -17.40 -5.82
C ASP A 319 -5.92 -16.68 -6.80
N PRO A 320 -5.47 -15.63 -7.50
CA PRO A 320 -6.29 -14.96 -8.51
C PRO A 320 -6.81 -15.87 -9.63
N ASP A 321 -6.11 -16.97 -9.96
CA ASP A 321 -6.56 -17.96 -10.96
C ASP A 321 -7.84 -18.70 -10.55
N ALA A 322 -8.15 -18.76 -9.26
CA ALA A 322 -9.37 -19.41 -8.77
C ALA A 322 -10.64 -18.57 -8.97
N ILE A 323 -10.51 -17.34 -9.51
CA ILE A 323 -11.61 -16.39 -9.68
C ILE A 323 -11.73 -15.97 -11.14
N THR A 324 -12.93 -16.13 -11.69
CA THR A 324 -13.27 -15.61 -13.02
C THR A 324 -14.76 -15.27 -13.10
N THR A 325 -15.21 -14.70 -14.20
CA THR A 325 -16.64 -14.61 -14.51
C THR A 325 -17.02 -15.65 -15.56
N ALA A 326 -18.09 -16.38 -15.29
CA ALA A 326 -18.64 -17.37 -16.21
C ALA A 326 -20.15 -17.47 -16.09
N ASN A 327 -20.83 -17.65 -17.22
CA ASN A 327 -22.29 -17.74 -17.36
C ASN A 327 -23.04 -16.60 -16.66
N GLY A 328 -22.54 -15.37 -16.80
CA GLY A 328 -23.09 -14.16 -16.20
C GLY A 328 -22.97 -14.09 -14.68
N THR A 329 -21.97 -14.75 -14.09
CA THR A 329 -21.74 -14.73 -12.63
C THR A 329 -20.24 -14.64 -12.34
N LEU A 330 -19.89 -14.04 -11.21
CA LEU A 330 -18.57 -14.22 -10.61
C LEU A 330 -18.50 -15.64 -10.02
N VAL A 331 -17.44 -16.38 -10.33
CA VAL A 331 -17.21 -17.74 -9.87
C VAL A 331 -15.92 -17.77 -9.06
N ILE A 332 -16.02 -18.18 -7.79
CA ILE A 332 -14.89 -18.45 -6.91
C ILE A 332 -14.80 -19.97 -6.71
N THR A 333 -13.69 -20.57 -7.11
CA THR A 333 -13.50 -22.03 -7.10
C THR A 333 -12.55 -22.45 -5.98
N LEU A 334 -12.92 -23.48 -5.23
CA LEU A 334 -12.06 -24.15 -4.26
C LEU A 334 -11.66 -25.53 -4.81
N ASP A 335 -10.36 -25.72 -5.01
CA ASP A 335 -9.74 -26.90 -5.59
C ASP A 335 -8.84 -27.64 -4.59
N ALA A 336 -8.77 -28.98 -4.71
CA ALA A 336 -7.77 -29.80 -4.04
C ALA A 336 -6.51 -29.96 -4.93
N ILE A 337 -5.85 -28.85 -5.21
CA ILE A 337 -4.61 -28.79 -5.99
C ILE A 337 -3.51 -28.21 -5.11
N LYS A 338 -2.34 -28.85 -5.12
CA LYS A 338 -1.18 -28.35 -4.38
C LYS A 338 -0.78 -26.97 -4.90
N ASN A 339 -0.76 -25.96 -4.03
CA ASN A 339 -0.41 -24.58 -4.36
C ASN A 339 0.41 -23.96 -3.22
N HIS A 340 1.56 -23.34 -3.51
CA HIS A 340 2.44 -22.70 -2.50
C HIS A 340 2.64 -23.51 -1.19
N ASP A 341 2.90 -24.80 -1.32
CA ASP A 341 3.05 -25.79 -0.22
C ASP A 341 1.82 -26.06 0.65
N LEU A 342 0.65 -25.53 0.27
CA LEU A 342 -0.67 -25.94 0.75
C LEU A 342 -1.31 -26.96 -0.21
N PHE A 343 -2.33 -27.68 0.24
CA PHE A 343 -2.99 -28.74 -0.53
C PHE A 343 -4.24 -28.28 -1.27
N TYR A 344 -4.70 -27.06 -1.00
CA TYR A 344 -5.91 -26.49 -1.57
C TYR A 344 -5.61 -25.12 -2.16
N ARG A 345 -6.43 -24.72 -3.12
CA ARG A 345 -6.42 -23.41 -3.76
C ARG A 345 -7.84 -22.86 -3.76
N SER A 346 -8.01 -21.59 -3.42
CA SER A 346 -9.30 -20.89 -3.54
C SER A 346 -9.11 -19.45 -3.99
N GLY A 347 -10.17 -18.64 -3.95
CA GLY A 347 -10.14 -17.22 -4.26
C GLY A 347 -10.72 -16.33 -3.16
N MET A 348 -10.10 -15.17 -2.97
CA MET A 348 -10.64 -14.05 -2.20
C MET A 348 -10.57 -12.78 -3.05
N LEU A 349 -11.74 -12.20 -3.32
CA LEU A 349 -11.91 -10.98 -4.08
C LEU A 349 -12.17 -9.80 -3.13
N GLN A 350 -11.43 -8.71 -3.31
CA GLN A 350 -11.51 -7.53 -2.44
C GLN A 350 -11.73 -6.27 -3.27
N SER A 351 -12.52 -5.32 -2.74
CA SER A 351 -12.61 -3.96 -3.29
C SER A 351 -11.72 -2.95 -2.54
N TRP A 352 -10.80 -3.47 -1.71
CA TRP A 352 -9.95 -2.69 -0.81
C TRP A 352 -9.24 -1.55 -1.54
N ASN A 353 -9.37 -0.33 -0.99
CA ASN A 353 -8.81 0.91 -1.51
C ASN A 353 -9.13 1.22 -2.99
N LYS A 354 -10.18 0.59 -3.54
CA LYS A 354 -10.72 0.82 -4.90
C LYS A 354 -12.16 1.32 -4.87
N LEU A 355 -13.02 0.63 -4.13
CA LEU A 355 -14.43 0.96 -3.97
C LEU A 355 -14.83 0.78 -2.50
N CYS A 356 -15.32 1.84 -1.89
CA CYS A 356 -15.80 1.81 -0.51
C CYS A 356 -17.09 2.62 -0.35
N PHE A 357 -17.83 2.35 0.73
CA PHE A 357 -19.04 3.07 1.13
C PHE A 357 -19.11 3.20 2.66
N SER A 358 -19.64 4.31 3.17
CA SER A 358 -19.66 4.58 4.63
C SER A 358 -21.05 4.45 5.27
N GLN A 359 -22.08 4.26 4.46
CA GLN A 359 -23.46 3.97 4.86
C GLN A 359 -24.25 3.50 3.64
N GLY A 360 -25.41 2.89 3.85
CA GLY A 360 -26.26 2.41 2.78
C GLY A 360 -26.62 0.94 2.95
N MET A 361 -27.16 0.36 1.88
CA MET A 361 -27.58 -1.01 1.81
C MET A 361 -26.76 -1.72 0.74
N ILE A 362 -26.08 -2.79 1.12
CA ILE A 362 -25.40 -3.69 0.19
C ILE A 362 -26.21 -4.97 0.07
N ILE A 363 -26.44 -5.40 -1.17
CA ILE A 363 -27.10 -6.66 -1.51
C ILE A 363 -26.19 -7.43 -2.44
N ILE A 364 -25.92 -8.68 -2.09
CA ILE A 364 -25.15 -9.63 -2.88
C ILE A 364 -26.05 -10.83 -3.17
N SER A 365 -26.29 -11.11 -4.45
CA SER A 365 -27.03 -12.29 -4.87
C SER A 365 -26.06 -13.44 -5.11
N ALA A 366 -26.14 -14.50 -4.31
CA ALA A 366 -25.17 -15.59 -4.32
C ALA A 366 -25.82 -16.98 -4.31
N ASN A 367 -25.11 -17.93 -4.91
CA ASN A 367 -25.31 -19.37 -4.77
C ASN A 367 -24.11 -19.92 -3.97
N LEU A 368 -24.40 -20.51 -2.82
CA LEU A 368 -23.39 -20.98 -1.87
C LEU A 368 -22.76 -22.31 -2.37
N PRO A 369 -21.49 -22.61 -2.05
CA PRO A 369 -20.77 -23.76 -2.58
C PRO A 369 -21.19 -25.08 -1.93
N GLY A 370 -20.98 -26.20 -2.64
CA GLY A 370 -21.19 -27.55 -2.10
C GLY A 370 -22.64 -27.86 -1.70
N TYR A 371 -22.81 -28.66 -0.65
CA TYR A 371 -24.12 -29.06 -0.13
C TYR A 371 -24.43 -28.30 1.16
N GLY A 372 -25.65 -27.77 1.29
CA GLY A 372 -26.12 -27.16 2.55
C GLY A 372 -26.28 -28.15 3.72
N SER A 373 -26.03 -29.43 3.51
CA SER A 373 -26.06 -30.47 4.54
C SER A 373 -24.68 -31.06 4.88
N VAL A 374 -23.60 -30.54 4.29
CA VAL A 374 -22.23 -31.04 4.52
C VAL A 374 -21.37 -29.92 5.10
N SER A 375 -20.81 -30.14 6.28
CA SER A 375 -19.97 -29.16 6.95
C SER A 375 -18.52 -29.18 6.44
N GLY A 376 -17.88 -28.00 6.43
CA GLY A 376 -16.44 -27.85 6.17
C GLY A 376 -16.08 -26.69 5.26
N LEU A 377 -16.98 -26.28 4.36
CA LEU A 377 -16.77 -25.09 3.52
C LEU A 377 -17.16 -23.82 4.28
N TRP A 378 -16.43 -22.73 4.05
CA TRP A 378 -16.68 -21.43 4.66
C TRP A 378 -16.75 -20.33 3.59
N PRO A 379 -17.89 -20.19 2.89
CA PRO A 379 -18.14 -19.03 2.04
C PRO A 379 -18.34 -17.77 2.89
N GLY A 380 -17.57 -16.74 2.59
CA GLY A 380 -17.60 -15.43 3.24
C GLY A 380 -18.03 -14.33 2.28
N LEU A 381 -19.04 -13.56 2.67
CA LEU A 381 -19.40 -12.26 2.07
C LEU A 381 -19.45 -11.24 3.19
N TRP A 382 -18.58 -10.25 3.16
CA TRP A 382 -18.39 -9.36 4.30
C TRP A 382 -17.78 -8.03 3.88
N THR A 383 -17.70 -7.11 4.83
CA THR A 383 -17.10 -5.80 4.62
C THR A 383 -16.14 -5.45 5.74
N LEU A 384 -15.08 -4.73 5.40
CA LEU A 384 -14.03 -4.32 6.34
C LEU A 384 -13.69 -2.84 6.17
N GLY A 385 -13.48 -2.11 7.26
CA GLY A 385 -13.02 -0.73 7.19
C GLY A 385 -11.68 -0.58 6.47
N ASN A 386 -11.56 0.41 5.58
CA ASN A 386 -10.47 0.54 4.61
C ASN A 386 -9.05 0.70 5.20
N LEU A 387 -8.94 1.04 6.50
CA LEU A 387 -7.67 1.17 7.22
C LEU A 387 -7.00 -0.18 7.56
N ALA A 388 -7.68 -1.29 7.34
CA ALA A 388 -7.06 -2.62 7.32
C ALA A 388 -7.26 -3.26 5.96
N ARG A 389 -6.32 -4.14 5.59
CA ARG A 389 -6.39 -4.95 4.37
C ARG A 389 -6.47 -6.42 4.77
N PRO A 390 -7.51 -7.17 4.37
CA PRO A 390 -7.61 -8.58 4.72
C PRO A 390 -6.39 -9.37 4.20
N GLY A 391 -5.87 -10.27 5.03
CA GLY A 391 -4.66 -11.05 4.76
C GLY A 391 -3.34 -10.31 5.07
N HIS A 392 -3.39 -9.02 5.44
CA HIS A 392 -2.20 -8.23 5.81
C HIS A 392 -2.23 -7.90 7.31
N LEU A 393 -1.77 -8.84 8.12
CA LEU A 393 -1.89 -8.79 9.59
C LEU A 393 -1.32 -7.53 10.24
N ALA A 394 -0.20 -6.99 9.73
CA ALA A 394 0.36 -5.74 10.22
C ALA A 394 -0.61 -4.55 10.14
N THR A 395 -1.52 -4.54 9.17
CA THR A 395 -2.49 -3.45 8.98
C THR A 395 -3.64 -3.54 9.99
N SER A 396 -4.05 -4.76 10.35
CA SER A 396 -5.12 -5.05 11.30
C SER A 396 -4.71 -4.81 12.76
N GLU A 397 -3.42 -4.91 13.09
CA GLU A 397 -2.92 -4.75 14.45
C GLU A 397 -3.32 -3.39 15.06
N GLY A 398 -4.13 -3.44 16.12
CA GLY A 398 -4.65 -2.27 16.82
C GLY A 398 -5.65 -1.43 16.01
N VAL A 399 -6.15 -1.92 14.88
CA VAL A 399 -7.11 -1.22 14.01
C VAL A 399 -8.39 -2.04 13.85
N TRP A 400 -8.27 -3.34 13.56
CA TRP A 400 -9.40 -4.25 13.62
C TRP A 400 -9.56 -4.79 15.05
N PRO A 401 -10.79 -5.00 15.55
CA PRO A 401 -12.09 -4.62 14.98
C PRO A 401 -12.64 -3.31 15.61
N TYR A 402 -11.79 -2.29 15.77
CA TYR A 402 -12.16 -1.09 16.54
C TYR A 402 -13.25 -0.24 15.87
N THR A 403 -14.23 0.21 16.66
CA THR A 403 -15.32 1.14 16.26
C THR A 403 -15.40 2.33 17.22
N TYR A 404 -14.25 2.71 17.76
CA TYR A 404 -14.17 3.41 19.03
C TYR A 404 -13.58 4.80 18.89
N ASP A 405 -14.26 5.78 19.49
CA ASP A 405 -13.93 7.21 19.37
C ASP A 405 -13.78 7.89 20.75
N SER A 406 -13.64 7.08 21.82
CA SER A 406 -13.45 7.58 23.19
C SER A 406 -11.98 7.51 23.61
N CYS A 407 -11.58 8.35 24.57
CA CYS A 407 -10.25 8.33 25.18
C CYS A 407 -10.36 7.83 26.62
N ASP A 408 -10.40 6.51 26.79
CA ASP A 408 -10.44 5.82 28.09
C ASP A 408 -9.70 4.48 28.02
N ALA A 409 -9.92 3.58 28.98
CA ALA A 409 -9.22 2.30 29.05
C ALA A 409 -9.36 1.44 27.77
N GLY A 410 -10.42 1.61 26.98
CA GLY A 410 -10.67 0.84 25.77
C GLY A 410 -9.59 0.98 24.70
N ILE A 411 -8.85 2.11 24.69
CA ILE A 411 -7.78 2.35 23.71
C ILE A 411 -6.42 1.76 24.12
N THR A 412 -6.32 1.24 25.34
CA THR A 412 -5.06 0.73 25.89
C THR A 412 -4.90 -0.77 25.65
N ALA A 413 -3.67 -1.28 25.74
CA ALA A 413 -3.41 -2.72 25.65
C ALA A 413 -4.25 -3.50 26.67
N ASN A 414 -4.84 -4.61 26.20
CA ASN A 414 -5.76 -5.46 26.96
C ASN A 414 -6.93 -4.71 27.61
N GLN A 415 -7.29 -3.52 27.11
CA GLN A 415 -8.29 -2.62 27.71
C GLN A 415 -7.98 -2.26 29.17
N SER A 416 -6.69 -2.20 29.54
CA SER A 416 -6.22 -2.05 30.92
C SER A 416 -6.78 -3.09 31.88
N SER A 417 -7.14 -4.28 31.39
CA SER A 417 -7.66 -5.38 32.20
C SER A 417 -6.67 -6.56 32.26
N PRO A 418 -6.40 -7.12 33.45
CA PRO A 418 -5.54 -8.29 33.60
C PRO A 418 -6.31 -9.64 33.51
N ASP A 419 -7.63 -9.62 33.36
CA ASP A 419 -8.51 -10.81 33.38
C ASP A 419 -8.49 -11.65 32.10
N GLY A 420 -7.80 -11.18 31.06
CA GLY A 420 -7.71 -11.87 29.76
C GLY A 420 -8.89 -11.60 28.83
N ILE A 421 -9.75 -10.62 29.14
CA ILE A 421 -10.86 -10.22 28.27
C ILE A 421 -10.38 -9.70 26.90
N SER A 422 -9.17 -9.15 26.84
CA SER A 422 -8.62 -8.61 25.61
C SER A 422 -7.13 -8.91 25.54
N TYR A 423 -6.70 -9.38 24.37
CA TYR A 423 -5.31 -9.51 23.95
C TYR A 423 -4.97 -8.51 22.84
N LEU A 424 -5.84 -7.52 22.60
CA LEU A 424 -5.57 -6.46 21.65
C LEU A 424 -4.45 -5.56 22.18
N PRO A 425 -3.54 -5.07 21.31
CA PRO A 425 -2.43 -4.20 21.70
C PRO A 425 -2.89 -2.78 22.11
N GLY A 426 -4.18 -2.49 22.03
CA GLY A 426 -4.76 -1.16 22.15
C GLY A 426 -5.12 -0.59 20.78
N GLN A 427 -5.92 0.47 20.77
CA GLN A 427 -6.34 1.12 19.54
C GLN A 427 -5.19 2.00 19.02
N ARG A 428 -4.59 1.58 17.91
CA ARG A 428 -3.48 2.25 17.24
C ARG A 428 -3.84 3.66 16.79
N LEU A 429 -5.04 3.80 16.23
CA LEU A 429 -5.57 5.06 15.70
C LEU A 429 -6.65 5.61 16.63
N ASN A 430 -6.29 5.99 17.84
CA ASN A 430 -7.24 6.44 18.86
C ASN A 430 -7.43 7.98 18.87
N ALA A 431 -8.57 8.42 19.41
CA ALA A 431 -8.96 9.83 19.46
C ALA A 431 -8.00 10.74 20.24
N CYS A 432 -7.17 10.20 21.12
CA CYS A 432 -6.22 10.95 21.94
C CYS A 432 -4.76 10.56 21.70
N THR A 433 -4.45 10.31 20.43
CA THR A 433 -3.07 10.19 19.93
C THR A 433 -2.29 11.48 20.24
N CYS A 434 -1.03 11.35 20.69
CA CYS A 434 -0.20 12.51 21.04
C CYS A 434 0.06 13.41 19.83
N SER A 435 0.25 14.71 20.07
CA SER A 435 0.60 15.66 19.01
C SER A 435 1.91 15.27 18.31
N GLY A 436 1.87 15.21 16.97
CA GLY A 436 3.03 14.87 16.13
C GLY A 436 3.27 13.36 15.95
N GLU A 437 2.45 12.51 16.54
CA GLU A 437 2.44 11.07 16.25
C GLU A 437 1.64 10.78 14.97
N ASP A 438 1.85 9.57 14.43
CA ASP A 438 1.22 9.12 13.20
C ASP A 438 -0.28 8.82 13.39
N HIS A 439 -1.13 9.47 12.59
CA HIS A 439 -2.58 9.32 12.64
C HIS A 439 -3.24 9.96 11.39
N PRO A 440 -4.25 9.34 10.75
CA PRO A 440 -4.87 9.89 9.54
C PRO A 440 -5.62 11.22 9.77
N ASN A 441 -6.29 11.36 10.92
CA ASN A 441 -6.99 12.59 11.33
C ASN A 441 -7.06 12.70 12.86
N MET A 442 -6.04 13.30 13.48
CA MET A 442 -5.95 13.41 14.95
C MET A 442 -7.22 14.00 15.58
N GLY A 443 -7.61 13.46 16.74
CA GLY A 443 -8.81 13.91 17.48
C GLY A 443 -10.06 13.06 17.23
N THR A 444 -9.98 12.07 16.34
CA THR A 444 -11.05 11.10 16.07
C THR A 444 -10.46 9.70 16.12
N GLY A 445 -11.09 8.80 16.87
CA GLY A 445 -10.73 7.38 16.88
C GLY A 445 -11.18 6.70 15.60
N ARG A 446 -10.26 5.95 15.02
CA ARG A 446 -10.40 5.27 13.73
C ARG A 446 -10.11 3.78 13.90
N GLY A 447 -10.65 2.98 13.00
CA GLY A 447 -10.48 1.54 13.04
C GLY A 447 -10.79 0.85 11.72
N ALA A 448 -10.89 -0.47 11.77
CA ALA A 448 -11.37 -1.29 10.67
C ALA A 448 -12.40 -2.30 11.22
N PRO A 449 -13.64 -1.85 11.47
CA PRO A 449 -14.70 -2.77 11.82
C PRO A 449 -15.04 -3.72 10.69
N GLU A 450 -15.66 -4.82 11.06
CA GLU A 450 -16.10 -5.87 10.16
C GLU A 450 -17.61 -6.09 10.31
N ILE A 451 -18.32 -6.08 9.18
CA ILE A 451 -19.75 -6.39 9.10
C ILE A 451 -19.92 -7.53 8.12
N ASP A 452 -20.44 -8.65 8.62
CA ASP A 452 -20.55 -9.90 7.90
C ASP A 452 -21.95 -10.04 7.30
N ILE A 453 -22.04 -10.20 5.97
CA ILE A 453 -23.29 -10.41 5.24
C ILE A 453 -23.63 -11.89 5.23
N VAL A 454 -22.62 -12.73 4.99
CA VAL A 454 -22.68 -14.19 5.00
C VAL A 454 -21.39 -14.74 5.58
N GLU A 455 -21.50 -15.47 6.67
CA GLU A 455 -20.57 -16.54 7.03
C GLU A 455 -21.39 -17.83 7.11
N ALA A 456 -21.45 -18.57 6.01
CA ALA A 456 -22.29 -19.76 5.95
C ALA A 456 -21.56 -21.00 6.48
N THR A 457 -22.32 -21.85 7.16
CA THR A 457 -21.91 -23.18 7.58
C THR A 457 -23.14 -24.09 7.58
N VAL A 458 -23.04 -25.26 8.20
CA VAL A 458 -24.12 -26.24 8.28
C VAL A 458 -24.41 -26.54 9.73
N ASP A 459 -25.69 -26.55 10.08
CA ASP A 459 -26.16 -27.17 11.32
C ASP A 459 -26.25 -28.68 11.09
N VAL A 460 -25.32 -29.40 11.69
CA VAL A 460 -25.17 -30.86 11.54
C VAL A 460 -26.31 -31.66 12.19
N GLU A 461 -27.03 -31.09 13.16
CA GLU A 461 -28.17 -31.75 13.80
C GLU A 461 -29.41 -31.66 12.90
N MET A 462 -29.61 -30.49 12.27
CA MET A 462 -30.74 -30.25 11.37
C MET A 462 -30.47 -30.67 9.92
N ASN A 463 -29.22 -30.91 9.53
CA ASN A 463 -28.78 -31.11 8.14
C ASN A 463 -29.21 -29.97 7.20
N LEU A 464 -29.16 -28.74 7.73
CA LEU A 464 -29.54 -27.53 7.01
C LEU A 464 -28.40 -26.53 7.03
N GLY A 465 -28.30 -25.78 5.93
CA GLY A 465 -27.40 -24.66 5.85
C GLY A 465 -27.81 -23.59 6.86
N VAL A 466 -26.85 -22.92 7.45
CA VAL A 466 -27.07 -21.76 8.32
C VAL A 466 -26.12 -20.64 7.92
N VAL A 467 -26.54 -19.40 8.15
CA VAL A 467 -25.70 -18.22 7.95
C VAL A 467 -25.54 -17.48 9.27
N SER A 468 -24.30 -17.18 9.64
CA SER A 468 -23.99 -16.18 10.65
C SER A 468 -23.90 -14.81 9.98
N GLN A 469 -24.62 -13.85 10.55
CA GLN A 469 -24.59 -12.44 10.17
C GLN A 469 -24.18 -11.64 11.40
N SER A 470 -23.10 -10.86 11.31
CA SER A 470 -22.41 -10.34 12.49
C SER A 470 -21.81 -8.96 12.33
N TYR A 471 -21.55 -8.34 13.49
CA TYR A 471 -20.76 -7.14 13.63
C TYR A 471 -19.62 -7.39 14.63
N GLN A 472 -18.38 -7.28 14.17
CA GLN A 472 -17.19 -7.46 15.00
C GLN A 472 -16.76 -6.12 15.61
N ILE A 473 -16.50 -6.13 16.92
CA ILE A 473 -16.39 -4.92 17.72
C ILE A 473 -15.22 -5.02 18.69
N ALA A 474 -14.45 -3.94 18.78
CA ALA A 474 -13.59 -3.64 19.92
C ALA A 474 -13.76 -2.16 20.31
N PRO A 475 -13.59 -1.80 21.60
CA PRO A 475 -13.36 -2.65 22.77
C PRO A 475 -14.53 -3.62 23.10
N MET A 476 -14.22 -4.65 23.88
CA MET A 476 -15.16 -5.63 24.40
C MET A 476 -15.90 -5.11 25.65
N ASP A 477 -17.19 -5.37 25.70
CA ASP A 477 -18.02 -5.37 26.91
C ASP A 477 -17.51 -6.41 27.91
N ILE A 478 -17.66 -6.14 29.21
CA ILE A 478 -17.17 -7.02 30.30
C ILE A 478 -17.78 -8.44 30.28
N TRP A 479 -18.92 -8.63 29.61
CA TRP A 479 -19.60 -9.92 29.44
C TRP A 479 -19.67 -10.37 27.97
N TYR A 480 -18.99 -9.65 27.06
CA TYR A 480 -19.15 -9.81 25.61
C TYR A 480 -20.61 -9.67 25.14
N MET A 481 -21.46 -8.96 25.88
CA MET A 481 -22.88 -8.84 25.55
C MET A 481 -23.24 -7.44 25.06
N PRO A 482 -24.13 -7.32 24.06
CA PRO A 482 -24.82 -6.07 23.77
C PRO A 482 -26.00 -5.87 24.73
N ASP A 483 -26.57 -4.66 24.76
CA ASP A 483 -27.88 -4.43 25.36
C ASP A 483 -28.98 -4.93 24.43
N TYR A 484 -29.59 -6.06 24.82
CA TYR A 484 -30.64 -6.72 24.06
C TYR A 484 -31.94 -5.91 23.93
N ASN A 485 -32.15 -4.85 24.73
CA ASN A 485 -33.29 -3.94 24.53
C ASN A 485 -33.20 -3.15 23.21
N PHE A 486 -32.00 -3.07 22.63
CA PHE A 486 -31.70 -2.38 21.38
C PHE A 486 -31.35 -3.36 20.25
N ILE A 487 -31.72 -4.64 20.41
CA ILE A 487 -31.61 -5.67 19.38
C ILE A 487 -33.02 -6.16 19.04
N GLU A 488 -33.29 -6.27 17.74
CA GLU A 488 -34.56 -6.77 17.21
C GLU A 488 -34.28 -8.03 16.39
N ILE A 489 -34.93 -9.15 16.72
CA ILE A 489 -34.99 -10.33 15.85
C ILE A 489 -36.36 -10.31 15.18
N HIS A 490 -36.37 -10.31 13.85
CA HIS A 490 -37.59 -10.12 13.06
C HIS A 490 -38.39 -11.42 12.89
N ASN A 491 -37.71 -12.56 12.87
CA ASN A 491 -38.36 -13.87 12.78
C ASN A 491 -37.64 -14.93 13.63
N PHE A 492 -38.20 -15.21 14.80
CA PHE A 492 -37.68 -16.22 15.73
C PHE A 492 -37.86 -17.68 15.26
N GLU A 493 -38.65 -17.94 14.21
CA GLU A 493 -38.82 -19.31 13.69
C GLU A 493 -37.60 -19.78 12.89
N VAL A 494 -36.85 -18.84 12.29
CA VAL A 494 -35.69 -19.14 11.43
C VAL A 494 -34.39 -18.51 11.90
N SER A 495 -34.46 -17.47 12.73
CA SER A 495 -33.31 -16.69 13.20
C SER A 495 -33.20 -16.70 14.73
N THR A 496 -31.98 -16.79 15.24
CA THR A 496 -31.69 -16.73 16.68
C THR A 496 -30.35 -16.04 16.92
N MET A 497 -30.14 -15.49 18.12
CA MET A 497 -28.83 -14.94 18.47
C MET A 497 -27.75 -16.02 18.39
N GLY A 498 -26.60 -15.67 17.82
CA GLY A 498 -25.46 -16.57 17.75
C GLY A 498 -24.94 -16.93 19.13
N LYS A 499 -24.45 -18.16 19.29
CA LYS A 499 -23.86 -18.65 20.55
C LYS A 499 -22.44 -18.11 20.77
N TYR A 500 -21.76 -17.70 19.70
CA TYR A 500 -20.43 -17.10 19.76
C TYR A 500 -20.53 -15.59 20.00
N ALA A 501 -20.05 -15.16 21.16
CA ALA A 501 -20.03 -13.75 21.57
C ALA A 501 -18.66 -13.06 21.31
N GLY A 502 -17.69 -13.78 20.74
CA GLY A 502 -16.33 -13.30 20.53
C GLY A 502 -15.28 -14.07 21.34
N GLY A 503 -14.08 -13.51 21.38
CA GLY A 503 -12.91 -14.02 22.10
C GLY A 503 -11.97 -12.89 22.47
N PRO A 504 -10.72 -13.17 22.89
CA PRO A 504 -9.82 -12.13 23.40
C PRO A 504 -9.37 -11.11 22.34
N VAL A 505 -9.66 -11.33 21.06
CA VAL A 505 -9.30 -10.41 19.96
C VAL A 505 -10.50 -9.68 19.34
N GLN A 506 -11.73 -10.09 19.65
CA GLN A 506 -12.95 -9.43 19.16
C GLN A 506 -14.14 -9.71 20.08
N GLN A 507 -15.09 -8.78 20.18
CA GLN A 507 -16.47 -9.12 20.53
C GLN A 507 -17.29 -9.27 19.25
N ALA A 508 -18.15 -10.28 19.19
CA ALA A 508 -19.05 -10.51 18.07
C ALA A 508 -20.51 -10.35 18.53
N VAL A 509 -21.28 -9.53 17.83
CA VAL A 509 -22.75 -9.55 17.96
C VAL A 509 -23.30 -10.16 16.68
N SER A 510 -23.87 -11.35 16.81
CA SER A 510 -24.24 -12.20 15.68
C SER A 510 -25.67 -12.74 15.79
N CYS A 511 -26.28 -12.97 14.64
CA CYS A 511 -27.52 -13.72 14.49
C CYS A 511 -27.29 -14.85 13.49
N VAL A 512 -27.77 -16.03 13.83
CA VAL A 512 -27.71 -17.22 12.98
C VAL A 512 -29.09 -17.47 12.40
N SER A 513 -29.18 -17.59 11.08
CA SER A 513 -30.42 -17.88 10.37
C SER A 513 -30.33 -19.18 9.58
N THR A 514 -31.40 -19.97 9.62
CA THR A 514 -31.49 -21.22 8.84
C THR A 514 -31.76 -20.90 7.37
N LEU A 515 -31.05 -21.60 6.49
CA LEU A 515 -31.10 -21.41 5.04
C LEU A 515 -31.82 -22.56 4.34
N ASN A 516 -32.25 -22.30 3.09
CA ASN A 516 -32.79 -23.33 2.23
C ASN A 516 -31.66 -24.04 1.45
N ASN A 517 -31.60 -25.37 1.52
CA ASN A 517 -30.58 -26.16 0.81
C ASN A 517 -30.63 -26.02 -0.72
N THR A 518 -31.72 -25.48 -1.30
CA THR A 518 -31.78 -25.17 -2.75
C THR A 518 -30.91 -23.98 -3.16
N TRP A 519 -30.43 -23.17 -2.21
CA TRP A 519 -29.54 -22.02 -2.45
C TRP A 519 -28.05 -22.38 -2.54
N TYR A 520 -27.74 -23.67 -2.43
CA TYR A 520 -26.40 -24.22 -2.53
C TYR A 520 -26.12 -24.75 -3.94
N GLU A 521 -24.87 -25.04 -4.26
CA GLU A 521 -24.40 -25.51 -5.56
C GLU A 521 -24.95 -26.91 -5.87
N LEU A 522 -24.94 -27.80 -4.87
CA LEU A 522 -25.27 -29.20 -5.00
C LEU A 522 -26.47 -29.60 -4.13
N GLY A 523 -27.28 -30.53 -4.65
CA GLY A 523 -28.44 -31.09 -3.95
C GLY A 523 -29.73 -31.09 -4.77
N PRO A 524 -30.84 -31.65 -4.24
CA PRO A 524 -32.12 -31.68 -4.93
C PRO A 524 -32.68 -30.26 -5.13
N GLY A 525 -32.87 -29.85 -6.38
CA GLY A 525 -33.38 -28.51 -6.71
C GLY A 525 -32.41 -27.36 -6.39
N ALA A 526 -31.12 -27.68 -6.25
CA ALA A 526 -30.02 -26.76 -5.99
C ALA A 526 -29.77 -25.78 -7.15
N ASN A 527 -28.68 -25.01 -7.03
CA ASN A 527 -28.20 -24.02 -7.99
C ASN A 527 -29.12 -22.79 -8.12
N LYS A 528 -29.85 -22.45 -7.04
CA LYS A 528 -30.61 -21.20 -6.96
C LYS A 528 -29.76 -20.11 -6.31
N PHE A 529 -30.00 -18.88 -6.74
CA PHE A 529 -29.44 -17.70 -6.13
C PHE A 529 -30.38 -17.16 -5.06
N GLN A 530 -29.79 -16.57 -4.03
CA GLN A 530 -30.50 -15.86 -2.98
C GLN A 530 -29.81 -14.53 -2.70
N GLU A 531 -30.59 -13.49 -2.41
CA GLU A 531 -30.06 -12.19 -1.96
C GLU A 531 -29.66 -12.28 -0.49
N TYR A 532 -28.48 -11.77 -0.16
CA TYR A 532 -28.00 -11.55 1.20
C TYR A 532 -27.52 -10.11 1.30
N GLY A 533 -27.72 -9.47 2.44
CA GLY A 533 -27.30 -8.08 2.56
C GLY A 533 -27.41 -7.52 3.96
N PHE A 534 -26.94 -6.29 4.11
CA PHE A 534 -27.27 -5.44 5.24
C PHE A 534 -27.57 -4.03 4.78
N GLU A 535 -28.37 -3.35 5.57
CA GLU A 535 -28.67 -1.92 5.51
C GLU A 535 -28.14 -1.27 6.78
N TYR A 536 -27.34 -0.21 6.66
CA TYR A 536 -26.91 0.54 7.82
C TYR A 536 -26.84 2.05 7.62
N LEU A 537 -27.12 2.74 8.71
CA LEU A 537 -26.89 4.17 8.88
C LEU A 537 -25.97 4.37 10.08
N ASN A 538 -24.97 5.23 9.92
CA ASN A 538 -23.85 5.39 10.85
C ASN A 538 -24.03 6.55 11.85
N ASN A 539 -25.27 7.00 12.05
CA ASN A 539 -25.57 8.08 12.98
C ASN A 539 -25.42 7.61 14.44
N ASN A 540 -24.92 8.49 15.31
CA ASN A 540 -24.65 8.13 16.71
C ASN A 540 -25.92 7.82 17.52
N ASP A 541 -27.06 8.44 17.20
CA ASP A 541 -28.27 8.38 18.02
C ASP A 541 -29.37 7.54 17.37
N ASN A 542 -29.49 7.60 16.04
CA ASN A 542 -30.51 6.85 15.30
C ASN A 542 -29.93 5.88 14.26
N GLY A 543 -28.63 5.62 14.32
CA GLY A 543 -27.99 4.61 13.50
C GLY A 543 -28.51 3.20 13.82
N TYR A 544 -28.38 2.33 12.84
CA TYR A 544 -28.70 0.91 12.97
C TYR A 544 -27.95 0.11 11.90
N ILE A 545 -27.86 -1.20 12.11
CA ILE A 545 -27.51 -2.18 11.08
C ILE A 545 -28.64 -3.21 11.07
N THR A 546 -29.25 -3.45 9.91
CA THR A 546 -30.26 -4.50 9.70
C THR A 546 -29.78 -5.45 8.64
N TRP A 547 -29.80 -6.74 8.92
CA TRP A 547 -29.40 -7.77 7.96
C TRP A 547 -30.62 -8.40 7.29
N TYR A 548 -30.39 -8.96 6.10
CA TYR A 548 -31.42 -9.55 5.25
C TYR A 548 -30.98 -10.89 4.68
N VAL A 549 -31.95 -11.79 4.56
CA VAL A 549 -31.90 -12.98 3.69
C VAL A 549 -33.13 -12.90 2.79
N GLY A 550 -32.91 -12.63 1.52
CA GLY A 550 -33.98 -12.30 0.57
C GLY A 550 -34.52 -10.89 0.80
N GLN A 551 -35.85 -10.76 0.81
CA GLN A 551 -36.51 -9.51 1.19
C GLN A 551 -36.78 -9.42 2.70
N ASP A 552 -36.55 -10.51 3.43
CA ASP A 552 -36.94 -10.63 4.83
C ASP A 552 -35.78 -10.16 5.73
N PRO A 553 -36.00 -9.19 6.63
CA PRO A 553 -34.99 -8.81 7.61
C PRO A 553 -34.80 -9.96 8.61
N THR A 554 -33.56 -10.20 9.04
CA THR A 554 -33.22 -11.24 10.03
C THR A 554 -33.12 -10.65 11.43
N PHE A 555 -32.19 -9.72 11.63
CA PHE A 555 -32.02 -8.99 12.88
C PHE A 555 -31.52 -7.56 12.66
N THR A 556 -31.71 -6.71 13.69
CA THR A 556 -31.26 -5.33 13.72
C THR A 556 -30.50 -5.03 15.00
N ILE A 557 -29.36 -4.35 14.87
CA ILE A 557 -28.63 -3.71 15.99
C ILE A 557 -28.87 -2.20 15.90
N HIS A 558 -29.40 -1.60 16.96
CA HIS A 558 -29.55 -0.14 17.05
C HIS A 558 -28.34 0.53 17.71
N ALA A 559 -28.15 1.83 17.47
CA ALA A 559 -26.98 2.60 17.92
C ALA A 559 -26.67 2.53 19.43
N TYR A 560 -27.69 2.27 20.27
CA TYR A 560 -27.54 2.16 21.72
C TYR A 560 -27.27 0.73 22.23
N ALA A 561 -27.32 -0.28 21.36
CA ALA A 561 -27.02 -1.67 21.74
C ALA A 561 -25.59 -1.86 22.26
N LEU A 562 -24.68 -0.99 21.85
CA LEU A 562 -23.25 -1.02 22.20
C LEU A 562 -22.88 0.19 23.06
N GLY A 563 -23.71 0.45 24.06
CA GLY A 563 -23.53 1.52 25.04
C GLY A 563 -22.28 1.35 25.90
N PRO A 564 -21.95 2.37 26.73
CA PRO A 564 -20.85 2.29 27.68
C PRO A 564 -21.04 1.11 28.64
N SER A 565 -19.94 0.41 28.91
CA SER A 565 -19.93 -0.72 29.84
C SER A 565 -18.59 -0.79 30.57
N GLY A 566 -18.63 -1.02 31.88
CA GLY A 566 -17.42 -1.04 32.71
C GLY A 566 -16.59 0.24 32.57
N ASN A 567 -15.36 0.08 32.07
CA ASN A 567 -14.39 1.16 31.84
C ASN A 567 -14.29 1.63 30.38
N VAL A 568 -15.20 1.17 29.51
CA VAL A 568 -15.26 1.57 28.10
C VAL A 568 -16.55 2.33 27.79
N GLY A 569 -16.44 3.37 26.98
CA GLY A 569 -17.53 4.16 26.40
C GLY A 569 -18.26 3.44 25.26
N PHE A 570 -18.99 4.24 24.46
CA PHE A 570 -19.78 3.75 23.33
C PHE A 570 -18.89 3.15 22.23
N ARG A 571 -19.28 1.96 21.74
CA ARG A 571 -18.72 1.37 20.51
C ARG A 571 -19.72 1.61 19.39
N ARG A 572 -19.49 2.66 18.59
CA ARG A 572 -20.51 3.18 17.67
C ARG A 572 -20.68 2.25 16.46
N ILE A 573 -21.79 2.41 15.75
CA ILE A 573 -21.92 1.86 14.40
C ILE A 573 -20.87 2.55 13.52
N SER A 574 -20.17 1.75 12.71
CA SER A 574 -19.03 2.19 11.91
C SER A 574 -19.35 3.42 11.06
N LYS A 575 -18.44 4.38 11.08
CA LYS A 575 -18.38 5.51 10.13
C LYS A 575 -17.23 5.34 9.13
N GLU A 576 -16.49 4.25 9.25
CA GLU A 576 -15.36 3.96 8.37
C GLU A 576 -15.86 3.70 6.94
N PRO A 577 -15.11 4.11 5.90
CA PRO A 577 -15.37 3.64 4.55
C PRO A 577 -15.10 2.12 4.50
N MET A 578 -16.13 1.35 4.15
CA MET A 578 -16.09 -0.11 4.15
C MET A 578 -15.79 -0.65 2.75
N ALA A 579 -14.78 -1.50 2.62
CA ALA A 579 -14.49 -2.29 1.43
C ALA A 579 -15.24 -3.63 1.47
N ILE A 580 -15.50 -4.22 0.30
CA ILE A 580 -16.22 -5.48 0.12
C ILE A 580 -15.22 -6.62 -0.02
N ILE A 581 -15.51 -7.75 0.61
CA ILE A 581 -14.73 -8.98 0.54
C ILE A 581 -15.67 -10.13 0.20
N MET A 582 -15.26 -10.97 -0.74
CA MET A 582 -15.95 -12.19 -1.11
C MET A 582 -14.92 -13.31 -1.23
N ASN A 583 -15.04 -14.36 -0.42
CA ASN A 583 -14.09 -15.48 -0.41
C ASN A 583 -14.79 -16.82 -0.22
N LEU A 584 -14.11 -17.88 -0.59
CA LEU A 584 -14.48 -19.25 -0.27
C LEU A 584 -13.35 -19.90 0.50
N GLY A 585 -13.48 -19.97 1.82
CA GLY A 585 -12.45 -20.53 2.69
C GLY A 585 -12.69 -21.98 3.12
N ILE A 586 -11.64 -22.62 3.65
CA ILE A 586 -11.74 -23.88 4.40
C ILE A 586 -10.70 -23.87 5.54
N SER A 587 -11.17 -23.86 6.80
CA SER A 587 -10.28 -23.76 7.96
C SER A 587 -10.71 -24.63 9.14
N ASN A 588 -9.74 -25.29 9.78
CA ASN A 588 -9.94 -26.02 11.04
C ASN A 588 -10.20 -25.10 12.25
N SER A 589 -9.91 -23.80 12.12
CA SER A 589 -10.13 -22.82 13.19
C SER A 589 -11.55 -22.27 13.21
N TRP A 590 -12.36 -22.54 12.17
CA TRP A 590 -13.71 -22.00 12.02
C TRP A 590 -14.80 -23.04 12.28
N VAL A 591 -14.83 -24.11 11.47
CA VAL A 591 -15.88 -25.13 11.51
C VAL A 591 -15.26 -26.53 11.49
N TYR A 592 -16.03 -27.51 11.96
CA TYR A 592 -15.68 -28.91 11.73
C TYR A 592 -15.70 -29.22 10.23
N ILE A 593 -14.68 -29.93 9.74
CA ILE A 593 -14.57 -30.30 8.33
C ILE A 593 -14.87 -31.79 8.17
N ASP A 594 -15.93 -32.13 7.43
CA ASP A 594 -16.24 -33.50 7.06
C ASP A 594 -15.47 -33.90 5.78
N TRP A 595 -14.20 -34.25 5.94
CA TRP A 595 -13.32 -34.65 4.84
C TRP A 595 -13.84 -35.82 3.99
N HIS A 596 -14.67 -36.70 4.55
CA HIS A 596 -15.21 -37.85 3.82
C HIS A 596 -16.36 -37.46 2.88
N ALA A 597 -17.09 -36.40 3.22
CA ALA A 597 -18.23 -35.90 2.45
C ALA A 597 -17.85 -34.79 1.45
N LEU A 598 -16.65 -34.21 1.55
CA LEU A 598 -16.17 -33.19 0.62
C LEU A 598 -15.57 -33.80 -0.67
N HIS A 599 -16.09 -33.35 -1.81
CA HIS A 599 -15.65 -33.78 -3.15
C HIS A 599 -15.33 -32.55 -4.02
N PHE A 600 -14.04 -32.20 -4.08
CA PHE A 600 -13.54 -31.06 -4.85
C PHE A 600 -13.63 -31.31 -6.38
N PRO A 601 -13.82 -30.26 -7.20
CA PRO A 601 -13.88 -28.84 -6.81
C PRO A 601 -15.28 -28.38 -6.37
N PHE A 602 -15.31 -27.27 -5.63
CA PHE A 602 -16.54 -26.55 -5.27
C PHE A 602 -16.52 -25.13 -5.85
N SER A 603 -17.69 -24.57 -6.17
CA SER A 603 -17.79 -23.20 -6.64
C SER A 603 -18.86 -22.40 -5.91
N MET A 604 -18.45 -21.25 -5.37
CA MET A 604 -19.38 -20.20 -4.95
C MET A 604 -19.62 -19.27 -6.13
N ARG A 605 -20.89 -18.92 -6.40
CA ARG A 605 -21.25 -18.03 -7.51
C ARG A 605 -21.94 -16.78 -6.99
N VAL A 606 -21.56 -15.61 -7.51
CA VAL A 606 -22.19 -14.33 -7.21
C VAL A 606 -22.77 -13.77 -8.51
N ASN A 607 -24.09 -13.61 -8.53
CA ASN A 607 -24.83 -13.07 -9.67
C ASN A 607 -24.68 -11.55 -9.76
N TYR A 608 -24.81 -10.85 -8.64
CA TYR A 608 -24.53 -9.41 -8.61
C TYR A 608 -24.15 -8.92 -7.22
N VAL A 609 -23.50 -7.76 -7.20
CA VAL A 609 -23.33 -6.90 -6.03
C VAL A 609 -24.01 -5.57 -6.33
N ARG A 610 -24.88 -5.08 -5.44
CA ARG A 610 -25.57 -3.79 -5.58
C ARG A 610 -25.51 -2.99 -4.29
N ILE A 611 -25.27 -1.69 -4.39
CA ILE A 611 -25.20 -0.77 -3.25
C ILE A 611 -26.21 0.37 -3.46
N TYR A 612 -27.07 0.56 -2.48
CA TYR A 612 -28.09 1.60 -2.44
C TYR A 612 -27.77 2.57 -1.32
N GLN A 613 -27.98 3.87 -1.56
CA GLN A 613 -27.78 4.90 -0.53
C GLN A 613 -28.97 5.88 -0.52
N PRO A 614 -29.19 6.58 0.61
CA PRO A 614 -30.13 7.68 0.64
C PRO A 614 -29.79 8.71 -0.46
N PRO A 615 -30.77 9.20 -1.24
CA PRO A 615 -30.50 10.11 -2.37
C PRO A 615 -29.77 11.41 -2.00
N ASN A 616 -29.89 11.83 -0.73
CA ASN A 616 -29.27 13.03 -0.17
C ASN A 616 -27.93 12.77 0.56
N ALA A 617 -27.45 11.53 0.60
CA ALA A 617 -26.24 11.15 1.35
C ALA A 617 -25.45 10.06 0.61
N ILE A 618 -25.24 10.26 -0.70
CA ILE A 618 -24.45 9.36 -1.55
C ILE A 618 -22.95 9.61 -1.31
N SER A 619 -22.22 8.55 -0.97
CA SER A 619 -20.77 8.58 -0.78
C SER A 619 -20.17 7.22 -1.15
N MET A 620 -19.51 7.17 -2.31
CA MET A 620 -18.83 6.00 -2.87
C MET A 620 -17.33 6.28 -2.99
N THR A 621 -16.67 6.49 -1.85
CA THR A 621 -15.23 6.79 -1.77
C THR A 621 -14.60 6.09 -0.58
N CYS A 622 -13.34 5.70 -0.72
CA CYS A 622 -12.52 5.19 0.38
C CYS A 622 -11.92 6.30 1.25
N ASP A 623 -12.07 7.56 0.84
CA ASP A 623 -11.48 8.73 1.48
C ASP A 623 -12.53 9.83 1.77
N PRO A 624 -13.59 9.52 2.53
CA PRO A 624 -14.66 10.46 2.81
C PRO A 624 -14.19 11.61 3.73
N PRO A 625 -14.82 12.79 3.66
CA PRO A 625 -14.52 13.90 4.56
C PRO A 625 -14.65 13.48 6.04
N GLY A 626 -13.62 13.80 6.84
CA GLY A 626 -13.58 13.45 8.27
C GLY A 626 -13.16 12.00 8.57
N ALA A 627 -12.93 11.17 7.56
CA ALA A 627 -12.38 9.83 7.72
C ALA A 627 -11.36 9.51 6.61
N PRO A 628 -10.26 10.29 6.50
CA PRO A 628 -9.28 10.07 5.45
C PRO A 628 -8.55 8.74 5.60
N THR A 629 -8.20 8.12 4.48
CA THR A 629 -7.42 6.86 4.43
C THR A 629 -6.33 6.87 3.36
N THR A 630 -6.50 7.62 2.25
CA THR A 630 -5.58 7.53 1.10
C THR A 630 -4.13 7.84 1.46
N GLU A 631 -3.88 9.03 2.01
CA GLU A 631 -2.54 9.49 2.35
C GLU A 631 -1.90 8.61 3.44
N TYR A 632 -2.72 8.12 4.37
CA TYR A 632 -2.28 7.23 5.43
C TYR A 632 -1.85 5.86 4.89
N ILE A 633 -2.59 5.29 3.95
CA ILE A 633 -2.22 4.01 3.32
C ILE A 633 -0.96 4.20 2.46
N ASP A 634 -0.89 5.29 1.68
CA ASP A 634 0.22 5.57 0.78
C ASP A 634 1.55 5.82 1.53
N SER A 635 1.51 6.40 2.73
CA SER A 635 2.70 6.56 3.59
C SER A 635 3.13 5.25 4.28
N HIS A 636 2.28 4.22 4.25
CA HIS A 636 2.46 2.97 4.98
C HIS A 636 2.49 1.71 4.09
N LEU A 637 2.80 1.85 2.80
CA LEU A 637 2.70 0.77 1.81
C LEU A 637 3.44 -0.52 2.19
N ALA A 638 4.51 -0.46 2.99
CA ALA A 638 5.22 -1.67 3.41
C ALA A 638 4.30 -2.63 4.18
N ALA A 639 3.41 -2.10 5.05
CA ALA A 639 2.45 -2.92 5.79
C ALA A 639 1.30 -3.42 4.90
N TYR A 640 0.85 -2.60 3.96
CA TYR A 640 -0.31 -2.91 3.11
C TYR A 640 0.00 -3.77 1.90
N MET A 641 1.27 -3.89 1.48
CA MET A 641 1.66 -4.63 0.28
C MET A 641 2.50 -5.88 0.56
N ASN A 642 2.92 -6.10 1.82
CA ASN A 642 3.71 -7.27 2.20
C ASN A 642 3.00 -8.09 3.27
N VAL A 643 2.48 -9.25 2.86
CA VAL A 643 1.77 -10.22 3.70
C VAL A 643 2.64 -10.83 4.79
N ASN A 644 3.97 -10.80 4.66
CA ASN A 644 4.87 -11.41 5.64
C ASN A 644 5.01 -10.60 6.93
N PHE A 645 4.60 -9.32 6.93
CA PHE A 645 4.63 -8.52 8.15
C PHE A 645 3.41 -8.83 9.02
N THR A 646 3.69 -9.41 10.18
CA THR A 646 2.65 -9.82 11.14
C THR A 646 2.31 -8.75 12.17
N SER A 647 3.09 -7.66 12.24
CA SER A 647 2.87 -6.54 13.17
C SER A 647 3.33 -5.22 12.53
N TRP A 648 2.77 -4.11 13.00
CA TRP A 648 3.06 -2.75 12.57
C TRP A 648 4.54 -2.40 12.73
N GLU A 649 5.14 -2.81 13.86
CA GLU A 649 6.56 -2.62 14.12
C GLU A 649 7.46 -3.44 13.18
N LYS A 650 7.08 -4.67 12.85
CA LYS A 650 7.82 -5.48 11.86
C LYS A 650 7.78 -4.87 10.45
N ALA A 651 6.72 -4.14 10.13
CA ALA A 651 6.64 -3.37 8.88
C ALA A 651 7.48 -2.08 8.89
N GLY A 652 8.17 -1.78 10.00
CA GLY A 652 9.09 -0.64 10.13
C GLY A 652 8.44 0.63 10.69
N TYR A 653 7.20 0.54 11.18
CA TYR A 653 6.45 1.69 11.69
C TYR A 653 6.33 1.66 13.21
N LYS A 654 6.20 2.82 13.84
CA LYS A 654 6.06 2.90 15.31
C LYS A 654 4.60 2.90 15.70
N PHE A 655 4.27 2.21 16.79
CA PHE A 655 2.93 2.31 17.38
C PHE A 655 2.75 3.72 17.98
N PRO A 656 1.72 4.49 17.56
CA PRO A 656 1.51 5.86 18.03
C PRO A 656 1.28 5.93 19.54
N ARG A 657 1.86 6.95 20.18
CA ARG A 657 1.66 7.23 21.60
C ARG A 657 0.29 7.87 21.87
N ASN A 658 -0.26 7.65 23.05
CA ASN A 658 -1.55 8.23 23.48
C ASN A 658 -1.47 8.92 24.86
N ARG A 659 -2.40 9.82 25.13
CA ARG A 659 -2.43 10.63 26.37
C ARG A 659 -2.58 9.80 27.65
N ILE A 660 -3.29 8.68 27.60
CA ILE A 660 -3.60 7.86 28.78
C ILE A 660 -2.34 7.19 29.31
N VAL A 661 -1.55 6.57 28.42
CA VAL A 661 -0.36 5.82 28.79
C VAL A 661 0.87 6.73 28.87
N ASN A 662 1.01 7.69 27.95
CA ASN A 662 2.26 8.43 27.76
C ASN A 662 2.28 9.83 28.39
N LYS A 663 1.15 10.34 28.91
CA LYS A 663 1.04 11.67 29.57
C LYS A 663 1.55 12.85 28.72
N CYS A 664 1.25 12.77 27.43
CA CYS A 664 1.17 13.90 26.51
C CYS A 664 -0.28 14.45 26.51
#